data_AF-A0A918H8H8-F1
#
_entry.id   AF-A0A918H8H8-F1
#
_cell.length_a   1.000
_cell.length_b   1.000
_cell.length_c   1.000
_cell.angle_alpha   90.00
_cell.angle_beta   90.00
_cell.angle_gamma   90.00
#
_symmetry.space_group_name_H-M   'P 1'
#
loop_
_entity.id
_entity.type
_entity.pdbx_description
1 polymer ?
#
loop_
_entity_poly.entity_id
_entity_poly.type
_entity_poly.pdbx_seq_one_letter_code
_entity_poly.pdbx_strand_id
1 'polypeptide(L)'
;MKPTRRTVLLAAGAAAALLPTRTAAAAPERAAAAPAPHAAYWYPDSLPSGTPGTGITWRSLKSWTAADDTDLAFNAASVPLAPRFTPAPANTTARAGQARIQSLVSFGPTSANPSQGSATADYYAFTHWAYVDELVFWGGSAGEGLILAPNAPIVDAAHRHGVPVLGNIFLPPVAYGGQLQWTRDLVQRDAGGRFPLAAQLVRVAAAYGFDGWFVNAETSGGNTALGTAMRDFLTELKALAAAQGQRVTWYDSMTVNGTVSWQGALNSQNEAFFRTADDMFVDFRWSAATLASSGTRAESLGRSRYALWAGVDVEANGWNRSVNWDAIVPTNKPHVVSLGFYRPEWTRNHLPAGGRAPGDFHAADDRFWTGRSLDPSRPDGTDTWRAPAVSVADRSTVDALPFASVFNTGHGLRWYEDGTVTSGTPWSHLGLQDRLPSRQWTVRTEGERPAVAFDFADAWRGGSSLLVTGALDEPTVVDLYATRLPLTETTVVELTHRTDAGAVTVELAVATADPDTPGATPPYTWLPLESGDGWRTSAVALRGLSGSVHAIGVRLTATEGPVRWRLGGIAVRDEPRTPAAPTGLRITGAAGGDLRLAWDAAADDVRQYTLHRVLSDGSRRFLGGTCQAAFFLAGLAPEQDERTARFELRAVGELYTASDPVTVTHTW
;
A
#
# COMPACT_ATOMS: atom_id res chain seq x y z
N MET A 1 77.56 -6.81 -32.31
CA MET A 1 77.28 -7.95 -33.21
C MET A 1 75.83 -7.84 -33.68
N LYS A 2 75.61 -7.71 -34.99
CA LYS A 2 74.30 -7.75 -35.69
C LYS A 2 74.29 -9.01 -36.57
N PRO A 3 73.11 -9.50 -37.03
CA PRO A 3 72.54 -9.02 -38.32
C PRO A 3 70.99 -8.84 -38.22
N THR A 4 70.28 -7.77 -38.62
CA THR A 4 69.96 -7.16 -39.95
C THR A 4 69.83 -8.17 -41.09
N ARG A 5 68.81 -8.21 -41.97
CA ARG A 5 68.10 -7.14 -42.71
C ARG A 5 67.08 -7.83 -43.66
N ARG A 6 65.93 -7.21 -43.95
CA ARG A 6 65.28 -7.13 -45.30
C ARG A 6 64.15 -6.09 -45.19
N THR A 7 64.18 -4.87 -45.76
CA THR A 7 64.46 -4.39 -47.15
C THR A 7 63.32 -4.82 -48.09
N VAL A 8 62.58 -3.96 -48.82
CA VAL A 8 62.69 -2.51 -49.13
C VAL A 8 61.57 -2.11 -50.14
N LEU A 9 61.17 -0.82 -50.13
CA LEU A 9 60.73 0.08 -51.25
C LEU A 9 59.67 -0.39 -52.27
N LEU A 10 58.98 0.43 -53.06
CA LEU A 10 58.57 1.85 -53.19
C LEU A 10 57.71 1.84 -54.47
N ALA A 11 56.68 2.67 -54.55
CA ALA A 11 56.50 3.53 -55.73
C ALA A 11 55.48 4.63 -55.41
N ALA A 12 55.96 5.86 -55.49
CA ALA A 12 55.22 7.08 -55.31
C ALA A 12 54.43 7.41 -56.59
N GLY A 13 53.26 8.02 -56.41
CA GLY A 13 52.50 8.70 -57.45
C GLY A 13 51.55 9.68 -56.78
N ALA A 14 51.87 10.97 -56.87
CA ALA A 14 51.21 12.05 -56.16
C ALA A 14 49.95 12.57 -56.88
N ALA A 15 49.11 13.21 -56.06
CA ALA A 15 48.07 14.21 -56.35
C ALA A 15 46.68 13.72 -56.82
N ALA A 16 45.68 13.84 -55.95
CA ALA A 16 44.70 14.95 -56.02
C ALA A 16 43.60 14.84 -54.94
N ALA A 17 43.23 16.01 -54.39
CA ALA A 17 41.96 16.36 -53.75
C ALA A 17 41.59 15.72 -52.39
N LEU A 18 41.64 16.57 -51.36
CA LEU A 18 40.97 16.41 -50.07
C LEU A 18 39.45 16.34 -50.25
N LEU A 19 38.84 15.23 -49.84
CA LEU A 19 37.44 15.17 -49.40
C LEU A 19 37.45 14.73 -47.94
N PRO A 20 36.70 15.38 -47.03
CA PRO A 20 36.63 14.93 -45.65
C PRO A 20 35.92 13.58 -45.59
N THR A 21 36.65 12.53 -45.21
CA THR A 21 36.06 11.26 -44.79
C THR A 21 35.21 11.53 -43.56
N ARG A 22 33.89 11.40 -43.71
CA ARG A 22 32.97 11.32 -42.58
C ARG A 22 33.48 10.21 -41.66
N THR A 23 33.96 10.56 -40.48
CA THR A 23 34.12 9.62 -39.37
C THR A 23 32.76 8.98 -39.16
N ALA A 24 32.64 7.68 -39.42
CA ALA A 24 31.49 6.91 -39.03
C ALA A 24 31.28 7.15 -37.54
N ALA A 25 30.20 7.83 -37.19
CA ALA A 25 29.77 7.93 -35.80
C ALA A 25 29.65 6.49 -35.29
N ALA A 26 30.38 6.18 -34.22
CA ALA A 26 30.15 4.94 -33.50
C ALA A 26 28.65 4.87 -33.20
N ALA A 27 28.01 3.78 -33.62
CA ALA A 27 26.64 3.50 -33.24
C ALA A 27 26.54 3.62 -31.71
N PRO A 28 25.48 4.24 -31.17
CA PRO A 28 25.30 4.27 -29.73
C PRO A 28 25.34 2.83 -29.24
N GLU A 29 26.27 2.57 -28.31
CA GLU A 29 26.36 1.32 -27.60
C GLU A 29 24.95 0.99 -27.09
N ARG A 30 24.41 -0.15 -27.52
CA ARG A 30 23.05 -0.60 -27.17
C ARG A 30 23.02 -0.64 -25.65
N ALA A 31 22.39 0.35 -25.01
CA ALA A 31 22.35 0.46 -23.56
C ALA A 31 21.92 -0.89 -22.99
N ALA A 32 22.78 -1.51 -22.18
CA ALA A 32 22.41 -2.70 -21.44
C ALA A 32 21.11 -2.38 -20.70
N ALA A 33 20.06 -3.17 -20.91
CA ALA A 33 18.76 -2.83 -20.32
C ALA A 33 18.87 -2.82 -18.79
N ALA A 34 18.24 -1.82 -18.19
CA ALA A 34 18.23 -1.69 -16.74
C ALA A 34 17.46 -2.87 -16.11
N PRO A 35 18.02 -3.50 -15.04
CA PRO A 35 17.41 -4.63 -14.35
C PRO A 35 16.03 -4.26 -13.79
N ALA A 36 15.19 -5.26 -13.48
CA ALA A 36 13.87 -5.04 -12.89
C ALA A 36 13.90 -4.00 -11.75
N PRO A 37 13.01 -2.99 -11.76
CA PRO A 37 12.99 -1.97 -10.72
C PRO A 37 12.50 -2.56 -9.39
N HIS A 38 13.18 -2.19 -8.32
CA HIS A 38 12.84 -2.55 -6.94
C HIS A 38 12.69 -1.29 -6.08
N ALA A 39 12.09 -1.44 -4.90
CA ALA A 39 12.06 -0.40 -3.88
C ALA A 39 13.47 0.12 -3.61
N ALA A 40 13.62 1.44 -3.50
CA ALA A 40 14.93 2.06 -3.41
C ALA A 40 15.46 2.03 -1.97
N TYR A 41 16.75 1.73 -1.85
CA TYR A 41 17.41 1.63 -0.57
C TYR A 41 18.85 2.15 -0.62
N TRP A 42 19.36 2.58 0.53
CA TRP A 42 20.66 3.23 0.64
C TRP A 42 21.35 2.95 1.98
N TYR A 43 22.67 3.18 2.01
CA TYR A 43 23.42 3.50 3.21
C TYR A 43 23.47 5.02 3.40
N PRO A 44 23.65 5.54 4.62
CA PRO A 44 23.77 6.98 4.85
C PRO A 44 24.90 7.62 4.02
N ASP A 45 26.12 7.07 4.14
CA ASP A 45 27.25 7.43 3.27
C ASP A 45 28.23 6.26 3.07
N SER A 46 28.91 5.81 4.14
CA SER A 46 29.89 4.71 4.04
C SER A 46 29.22 3.39 3.67
N LEU A 47 29.82 2.66 2.74
CA LEU A 47 29.34 1.36 2.28
C LEU A 47 29.98 0.22 3.11
N PRO A 48 29.35 -0.97 3.17
CA PRO A 48 29.98 -2.14 3.76
C PRO A 48 31.28 -2.53 3.01
N SER A 49 32.13 -3.31 3.67
CA SER A 49 33.30 -3.88 3.03
C SER A 49 32.94 -5.11 2.17
N GLY A 50 33.71 -5.36 1.12
CA GLY A 50 33.54 -6.52 0.25
C GLY A 50 32.71 -6.20 -1.00
N THR A 51 31.93 -7.18 -1.45
CA THR A 51 31.08 -7.08 -2.64
C THR A 51 29.65 -7.37 -2.23
N PRO A 52 28.66 -6.61 -2.73
CA PRO A 52 27.26 -6.91 -2.47
C PRO A 52 26.89 -8.31 -2.95
N GLY A 53 25.92 -8.94 -2.27
CA GLY A 53 25.35 -10.20 -2.71
C GLY A 53 24.61 -10.07 -4.06
N THR A 54 24.29 -11.20 -4.67
CA THR A 54 23.53 -11.23 -5.93
C THR A 54 22.21 -10.46 -5.80
N GLY A 55 21.95 -9.56 -6.75
CA GLY A 55 20.75 -8.73 -6.76
C GLY A 55 20.79 -7.52 -5.82
N ILE A 56 21.89 -7.32 -5.09
CA ILE A 56 22.07 -6.17 -4.18
C ILE A 56 22.97 -5.13 -4.86
N THR A 57 22.54 -3.88 -4.84
CA THR A 57 23.38 -2.71 -5.18
C THR A 57 23.56 -1.83 -3.95
N TRP A 58 24.80 -1.62 -3.50
CA TRP A 58 25.09 -0.66 -2.43
C TRP A 58 25.19 0.76 -2.99
N ARG A 59 24.45 1.70 -2.39
CA ARG A 59 24.40 3.11 -2.80
C ARG A 59 24.45 4.02 -1.57
N SER A 60 25.11 5.17 -1.72
CA SER A 60 25.12 6.23 -0.69
C SER A 60 23.93 7.17 -0.91
N LEU A 61 23.12 7.39 0.13
CA LEU A 61 22.00 8.33 0.10
C LEU A 61 22.50 9.75 -0.20
N LYS A 62 23.69 10.11 0.31
CA LYS A 62 24.32 11.42 0.09
C LYS A 62 24.52 11.76 -1.39
N SER A 63 24.70 10.73 -2.23
CA SER A 63 24.91 10.86 -3.68
C SER A 63 23.62 10.78 -4.51
N TRP A 64 22.48 10.43 -3.91
CA TRP A 64 21.23 10.27 -4.65
C TRP A 64 20.75 11.62 -5.22
N THR A 65 20.24 11.60 -6.45
CA THR A 65 19.47 12.68 -7.03
C THR A 65 18.28 12.09 -7.77
N ALA A 66 17.17 12.84 -7.85
CA ALA A 66 16.01 12.40 -8.61
C ALA A 66 16.29 12.24 -10.11
N ALA A 67 17.23 13.02 -10.65
CA ALA A 67 17.58 12.99 -12.07
C ALA A 67 18.38 11.74 -12.47
N ASP A 68 19.18 11.21 -11.55
CA ASP A 68 20.03 10.02 -11.80
C ASP A 68 19.32 8.71 -11.43
N ASP A 69 18.12 8.78 -10.87
CA ASP A 69 17.35 7.63 -10.44
C ASP A 69 16.49 7.07 -11.59
N THR A 70 17.02 6.05 -12.26
CA THR A 70 16.36 5.39 -13.40
C THR A 70 15.11 4.61 -13.03
N ASP A 71 14.91 4.32 -11.73
CA ASP A 71 13.77 3.55 -11.23
C ASP A 71 12.69 4.46 -10.62
N LEU A 72 12.96 5.77 -10.48
CA LEU A 72 12.05 6.74 -9.86
C LEU A 72 10.65 6.72 -10.49
N ALA A 73 10.55 6.69 -11.83
CA ALA A 73 9.25 6.68 -12.51
C ALA A 73 8.40 5.42 -12.22
N PHE A 74 9.02 4.33 -11.78
CA PHE A 74 8.36 3.08 -11.40
C PHE A 74 8.04 3.04 -9.91
N ASN A 75 8.75 3.81 -9.09
CA ASN A 75 8.66 3.82 -7.62
C ASN A 75 7.93 5.04 -7.03
N ALA A 76 7.71 6.11 -7.81
CA ALA A 76 7.03 7.29 -7.34
C ALA A 76 5.51 7.09 -7.26
N ALA A 77 4.94 7.23 -6.06
CA ALA A 77 3.51 7.20 -5.84
C ALA A 77 2.80 8.28 -6.66
N SER A 78 1.58 7.99 -7.10
CA SER A 78 0.78 8.87 -7.96
C SER A 78 -0.59 9.19 -7.35
N VAL A 79 -1.02 8.46 -6.32
CA VAL A 79 -2.27 8.72 -5.60
C VAL A 79 -1.98 9.67 -4.43
N PRO A 80 -2.66 10.83 -4.34
CA PRO A 80 -2.54 11.72 -3.19
C PRO A 80 -3.20 11.14 -1.94
N LEU A 81 -2.70 11.49 -0.76
CA LEU A 81 -3.26 11.10 0.53
C LEU A 81 -4.70 11.60 0.67
N ALA A 82 -5.67 10.67 0.71
CA ALA A 82 -7.08 11.00 0.78
C ALA A 82 -7.49 11.52 2.18
N PRO A 83 -8.40 12.51 2.27
CA PRO A 83 -9.01 12.88 3.54
C PRO A 83 -9.86 11.72 4.08
N ARG A 84 -10.00 11.67 5.41
CA ARG A 84 -10.79 10.66 6.11
C ARG A 84 -11.84 11.29 7.02
N PHE A 85 -12.97 10.61 7.16
CA PHE A 85 -13.94 10.86 8.22
C PHE A 85 -14.17 9.61 9.07
N THR A 86 -14.69 9.80 10.29
CA THR A 86 -15.05 8.73 11.21
C THR A 86 -16.58 8.61 11.26
N PRO A 87 -17.18 7.53 10.72
CA PRO A 87 -18.60 7.26 10.90
C PRO A 87 -18.93 6.89 12.36
N ALA A 88 -20.22 6.80 12.70
CA ALA A 88 -20.67 6.22 13.96
C ALA A 88 -19.99 4.85 14.21
N PRO A 89 -19.34 4.61 15.36
CA PRO A 89 -18.53 3.40 15.56
C PRO A 89 -19.31 2.11 15.36
N ALA A 90 -18.64 1.09 14.83
CA ALA A 90 -19.26 -0.21 14.55
C ALA A 90 -19.83 -0.92 15.79
N ASN A 91 -19.30 -0.63 16.98
CA ASN A 91 -19.75 -1.22 18.24
C ASN A 91 -19.51 -0.25 19.41
N THR A 92 -19.98 -0.59 20.60
CA THR A 92 -19.91 0.27 21.80
C THR A 92 -18.54 0.29 22.48
N THR A 93 -17.62 -0.61 22.12
CA THR A 93 -16.26 -0.64 22.69
C THR A 93 -15.25 0.14 21.83
N ALA A 94 -15.51 0.31 20.54
CA ALA A 94 -14.69 1.08 19.62
C ALA A 94 -14.81 2.60 19.89
N ARG A 95 -13.67 3.30 19.95
CA ARG A 95 -13.60 4.72 20.31
C ARG A 95 -13.07 5.58 19.17
N ALA A 96 -13.77 6.66 18.87
CA ALA A 96 -13.31 7.72 17.98
C ALA A 96 -12.44 8.74 18.73
N GLY A 97 -11.45 9.34 18.05
CA GLY A 97 -10.63 10.41 18.59
C GLY A 97 -9.70 10.04 19.76
N GLN A 98 -9.46 8.74 19.98
CA GLN A 98 -8.57 8.24 21.03
C GLN A 98 -7.33 7.56 20.44
N ALA A 99 -6.90 6.42 21.02
CA ALA A 99 -5.79 5.63 20.50
C ALA A 99 -5.87 5.45 18.98
N ARG A 100 -4.70 5.52 18.38
CA ARG A 100 -4.44 5.30 16.96
C ARG A 100 -3.72 3.95 16.76
N ILE A 101 -3.60 3.48 15.52
CA ILE A 101 -2.81 2.27 15.20
C ILE A 101 -1.70 2.57 14.19
N GLN A 102 -0.45 2.32 14.58
CA GLN A 102 0.68 2.24 13.63
C GLN A 102 0.97 0.78 13.28
N SER A 103 1.26 0.50 12.01
CA SER A 103 1.54 -0.85 11.51
C SER A 103 2.93 -0.89 10.84
N LEU A 104 3.86 -1.68 11.37
CA LEU A 104 5.20 -1.90 10.79
C LEU A 104 5.19 -3.19 9.99
N VAL A 105 5.19 -3.08 8.66
CA VAL A 105 4.93 -4.21 7.75
C VAL A 105 6.12 -4.45 6.83
N SER A 106 6.61 -5.70 6.79
CA SER A 106 7.57 -6.12 5.77
C SER A 106 6.85 -6.72 4.57
N PHE A 107 6.72 -5.95 3.50
CA PHE A 107 6.08 -6.42 2.24
C PHE A 107 7.00 -7.32 1.41
N GLY A 108 8.30 -7.38 1.73
CA GLY A 108 9.30 -8.16 1.02
C GLY A 108 10.72 -7.81 1.49
N PRO A 109 11.76 -8.54 1.01
CA PRO A 109 13.15 -8.24 1.34
C PRO A 109 13.57 -6.85 0.89
N THR A 110 14.50 -6.20 1.58
CA THR A 110 14.93 -4.82 1.29
C THR A 110 15.34 -4.64 -0.17
N SER A 111 16.20 -5.52 -0.69
CA SER A 111 16.77 -5.36 -2.04
C SER A 111 15.95 -5.98 -3.15
N ALA A 112 15.02 -6.86 -2.81
CA ALA A 112 14.23 -7.65 -3.77
C ALA A 112 12.73 -7.35 -3.67
N ASN A 113 12.35 -6.21 -3.09
CA ASN A 113 10.96 -5.76 -3.04
C ASN A 113 10.60 -5.10 -4.39
N PRO A 114 9.76 -5.70 -5.24
CA PRO A 114 9.52 -5.17 -6.58
C PRO A 114 8.82 -3.82 -6.56
N SER A 115 9.17 -2.93 -7.50
CA SER A 115 8.55 -1.61 -7.58
C SER A 115 7.06 -1.67 -7.91
N GLN A 116 6.61 -2.68 -8.67
CA GLN A 116 5.27 -2.72 -9.28
C GLN A 116 4.63 -4.11 -9.18
N GLY A 117 4.72 -4.71 -8.00
CA GLY A 117 4.05 -6.00 -7.74
C GLY A 117 4.76 -7.21 -8.35
N SER A 118 4.06 -8.33 -8.45
CA SER A 118 4.66 -9.63 -8.83
C SER A 118 3.65 -10.57 -9.50
N ALA A 119 4.16 -11.55 -10.24
CA ALA A 119 3.38 -12.63 -10.86
C ALA A 119 3.01 -13.75 -9.86
N THR A 120 2.50 -13.37 -8.69
CA THR A 120 2.00 -14.29 -7.65
C THR A 120 0.84 -13.65 -6.91
N ALA A 121 -0.13 -14.47 -6.50
CA ALA A 121 -1.23 -14.07 -5.61
C ALA A 121 -0.94 -14.35 -4.13
N ASP A 122 0.18 -15.01 -3.80
CA ASP A 122 0.62 -15.18 -2.41
C ASP A 122 1.30 -13.88 -1.93
N TYR A 123 0.50 -12.90 -1.54
CA TYR A 123 0.96 -11.57 -1.16
C TYR A 123 0.18 -11.01 0.04
N TYR A 124 0.81 -10.14 0.83
CA TYR A 124 0.14 -9.44 1.94
C TYR A 124 -0.69 -8.29 1.39
N ALA A 125 -1.81 -8.61 0.74
CA ALA A 125 -2.71 -7.66 0.12
C ALA A 125 -3.68 -7.06 1.17
N PHE A 126 -3.12 -6.32 2.12
CA PHE A 126 -3.81 -5.76 3.29
C PHE A 126 -5.10 -4.97 2.95
N THR A 127 -6.21 -5.21 3.66
CA THR A 127 -7.54 -4.63 3.38
C THR A 127 -8.17 -3.84 4.54
N HIS A 128 -7.54 -3.83 5.72
CA HIS A 128 -8.10 -3.23 6.95
C HIS A 128 -7.59 -1.79 7.21
N TRP A 129 -7.35 -1.02 6.14
CA TRP A 129 -6.84 0.35 6.21
C TRP A 129 -7.67 1.29 7.08
N ALA A 130 -8.98 1.02 7.21
CA ALA A 130 -9.91 1.80 8.01
C ALA A 130 -9.48 1.96 9.48
N TYR A 131 -8.69 1.02 10.01
CA TYR A 131 -8.22 1.04 11.40
C TYR A 131 -6.80 1.60 11.56
N VAL A 132 -6.01 1.67 10.48
CA VAL A 132 -4.60 2.08 10.53
C VAL A 132 -4.49 3.59 10.42
N ASP A 133 -3.68 4.19 11.29
CA ASP A 133 -3.38 5.62 11.30
C ASP A 133 -2.10 5.95 10.55
N GLU A 134 -1.11 5.06 10.59
CA GLU A 134 0.21 5.25 9.98
C GLU A 134 0.80 3.87 9.64
N LEU A 135 1.29 3.73 8.41
CA LEU A 135 2.01 2.55 7.95
C LEU A 135 3.51 2.85 7.95
N VAL A 136 4.32 1.92 8.44
CA VAL A 136 5.77 1.94 8.27
C VAL A 136 6.14 0.81 7.32
N PHE A 137 6.75 1.17 6.19
CA PHE A 137 7.28 0.20 5.24
C PHE A 137 8.58 -0.39 5.79
N TRP A 138 8.42 -1.50 6.53
CA TRP A 138 9.48 -2.08 7.33
C TRP A 138 10.46 -2.88 6.47
N GLY A 139 11.73 -2.67 6.74
CA GLY A 139 12.83 -3.36 6.08
C GLY A 139 14.16 -2.68 6.39
N GLY A 140 15.19 -3.02 5.63
CA GLY A 140 16.56 -2.60 5.90
C GLY A 140 17.35 -3.68 6.64
N SER A 141 18.60 -3.86 6.24
CA SER A 141 19.53 -4.79 6.86
C SER A 141 20.97 -4.35 6.60
N ALA A 142 21.89 -4.78 7.45
CA ALA A 142 23.31 -4.42 7.30
C ALA A 142 23.93 -4.88 5.97
N GLY A 143 23.39 -5.93 5.35
CA GLY A 143 23.90 -6.50 4.09
C GLY A 143 23.26 -5.92 2.83
N GLU A 144 22.05 -5.37 2.91
CA GLU A 144 21.30 -4.84 1.76
C GLU A 144 21.39 -3.30 1.72
N GLY A 145 20.93 -2.63 2.78
CA GLY A 145 20.78 -1.18 2.89
C GLY A 145 20.00 -0.81 4.14
N LEU A 146 20.23 0.40 4.67
CA LEU A 146 19.72 0.84 5.98
C LEU A 146 18.53 1.80 5.90
N ILE A 147 18.43 2.51 4.78
CA ILE A 147 17.40 3.51 4.52
C ILE A 147 16.56 2.97 3.37
N LEU A 148 15.30 2.69 3.60
CA LEU A 148 14.39 2.05 2.64
C LEU A 148 13.20 2.97 2.36
N ALA A 149 13.04 3.38 1.11
CA ALA A 149 11.83 4.05 0.65
C ALA A 149 10.75 3.01 0.31
N PRO A 150 9.46 3.30 0.60
CA PRO A 150 8.36 2.46 0.15
C PRO A 150 8.26 2.45 -1.37
N ASN A 151 7.78 1.34 -1.95
CA ASN A 151 7.42 1.31 -3.36
C ASN A 151 6.05 1.99 -3.58
N ALA A 152 5.82 2.49 -4.81
CA ALA A 152 4.60 3.19 -5.17
C ALA A 152 3.30 2.41 -4.90
N PRO A 153 3.18 1.12 -5.24
CA PRO A 153 1.93 0.37 -5.03
C PRO A 153 1.43 0.37 -3.58
N ILE A 154 2.33 0.32 -2.59
CA ILE A 154 1.94 0.40 -1.18
C ILE A 154 1.45 1.80 -0.83
N VAL A 155 2.20 2.83 -1.23
CA VAL A 155 1.87 4.23 -0.95
C VAL A 155 0.53 4.57 -1.61
N ASP A 156 0.32 4.18 -2.86
CA ASP A 156 -0.92 4.44 -3.60
C ASP A 156 -2.14 3.80 -2.93
N ALA A 157 -2.00 2.55 -2.48
CA ALA A 157 -3.07 1.85 -1.77
C ALA A 157 -3.39 2.52 -0.42
N ALA A 158 -2.36 2.83 0.37
CA ALA A 158 -2.51 3.47 1.67
C ALA A 158 -3.12 4.88 1.52
N HIS A 159 -2.63 5.68 0.57
CA HIS A 159 -3.12 7.02 0.25
C HIS A 159 -4.57 7.03 -0.21
N ARG A 160 -4.99 6.08 -1.05
CA ARG A 160 -6.40 5.90 -1.44
C ARG A 160 -7.32 5.69 -0.24
N HIS A 161 -6.78 5.10 0.83
CA HIS A 161 -7.44 4.88 2.11
C HIS A 161 -7.07 5.91 3.19
N GLY A 162 -6.37 7.00 2.84
CA GLY A 162 -6.03 8.09 3.74
C GLY A 162 -5.03 7.75 4.84
N VAL A 163 -4.20 6.74 4.62
CA VAL A 163 -3.15 6.30 5.55
C VAL A 163 -1.79 6.79 5.06
N PRO A 164 -1.08 7.64 5.83
CA PRO A 164 0.30 8.01 5.52
C PRO A 164 1.26 6.82 5.65
N VAL A 165 2.27 6.78 4.79
CA VAL A 165 3.32 5.76 4.75
C VAL A 165 4.68 6.37 5.03
N LEU A 166 5.35 5.84 6.04
CA LEU A 166 6.73 6.18 6.37
C LEU A 166 7.69 5.16 5.74
N GLY A 167 8.78 5.65 5.15
CA GLY A 167 9.97 4.84 4.89
C GLY A 167 10.68 4.48 6.19
N ASN A 168 11.67 3.59 6.12
CA ASN A 168 12.39 3.12 7.30
C ASN A 168 13.87 3.53 7.28
N ILE A 169 14.36 4.02 8.41
CA ILE A 169 15.78 4.22 8.70
C ILE A 169 16.15 3.26 9.82
N PHE A 170 16.77 2.14 9.47
CA PHE A 170 17.17 1.10 10.41
C PHE A 170 18.69 1.08 10.58
N LEU A 171 19.16 1.49 11.76
CA LEU A 171 20.54 1.34 12.20
C LEU A 171 20.63 0.05 13.02
N PRO A 172 21.11 -1.08 12.45
CA PRO A 172 20.91 -2.40 13.05
C PRO A 172 21.69 -2.58 14.35
N PRO A 173 21.30 -3.54 15.21
CA PRO A 173 22.14 -4.01 16.30
C PRO A 173 23.49 -4.52 15.79
N VAL A 174 24.52 -4.37 16.62
CA VAL A 174 25.88 -4.89 16.32
C VAL A 174 25.85 -6.41 16.06
N ALA A 175 24.99 -7.14 16.77
CA ALA A 175 24.80 -8.59 16.59
C ALA A 175 24.29 -8.98 15.18
N TYR A 176 23.67 -8.04 14.46
CA TYR A 176 23.16 -8.22 13.09
C TYR A 176 23.97 -7.40 12.07
N GLY A 177 25.24 -7.12 12.37
CA GLY A 177 26.17 -6.44 11.47
C GLY A 177 26.09 -4.91 11.51
N GLY A 178 25.37 -4.33 12.47
CA GLY A 178 25.30 -2.88 12.67
C GLY A 178 26.67 -2.25 12.94
N GLN A 179 26.99 -1.18 12.21
CA GLN A 179 28.24 -0.43 12.37
C GLN A 179 27.95 1.00 12.84
N LEU A 180 28.57 1.40 13.95
CA LEU A 180 28.39 2.73 14.52
C LEU A 180 28.80 3.86 13.56
N GLN A 181 29.66 3.57 12.58
CA GLN A 181 30.01 4.51 11.53
C GLN A 181 28.78 4.99 10.75
N TRP A 182 27.82 4.11 10.45
CA TRP A 182 26.60 4.51 9.73
C TRP A 182 25.73 5.48 10.54
N THR A 183 25.67 5.31 11.86
CA THR A 183 25.02 6.29 12.74
C THR A 183 25.72 7.64 12.68
N ARG A 184 27.06 7.66 12.65
CA ARG A 184 27.85 8.89 12.55
C ARG A 184 27.69 9.58 11.20
N ASP A 185 27.64 8.82 10.12
CA ASP A 185 27.42 9.33 8.77
C ASP A 185 26.03 9.98 8.67
N LEU A 186 25.00 9.32 9.21
CA LEU A 186 23.63 9.83 9.22
C LEU A 186 23.53 11.22 9.86
N VAL A 187 24.23 11.41 10.99
CA VAL A 187 24.20 12.66 11.78
C VAL A 187 25.40 13.57 11.48
N GLN A 188 26.09 13.36 10.36
CA GLN A 188 27.23 14.21 10.01
C GLN A 188 26.75 15.62 9.65
N ARG A 189 27.43 16.63 10.20
CA ARG A 189 27.19 18.04 9.87
C ARG A 189 28.06 18.52 8.71
N ASP A 190 27.52 19.43 7.90
CA ASP A 190 28.32 20.21 6.96
C ASP A 190 29.11 21.33 7.66
N ALA A 191 29.93 22.07 6.91
CA ALA A 191 30.68 23.22 7.44
C ALA A 191 29.80 24.35 7.98
N GLY A 192 28.52 24.38 7.58
CA GLY A 192 27.50 25.31 8.08
C GLY A 192 26.74 24.80 9.30
N GLY A 193 27.08 23.60 9.82
CA GLY A 193 26.44 23.01 11.00
C GLY A 193 25.08 22.33 10.74
N ARG A 194 24.64 22.24 9.49
CA ARG A 194 23.39 21.57 9.08
C ARG A 194 23.60 20.08 8.89
N PHE A 195 22.53 19.30 8.83
CA PHE A 195 22.57 17.86 8.56
C PHE A 195 22.15 17.55 7.12
N PRO A 196 23.10 17.37 6.16
CA PRO A 196 22.76 17.20 4.74
C PRO A 196 21.83 16.03 4.46
N LEU A 197 21.96 14.94 5.24
CA LEU A 197 21.11 13.76 5.09
C LEU A 197 19.68 13.99 5.61
N ALA A 198 19.45 14.92 6.55
CA ALA A 198 18.09 15.30 6.93
C ALA A 198 17.36 15.92 5.73
N ALA A 199 18.00 16.86 5.05
CA ALA A 199 17.45 17.46 3.83
C ALA A 199 17.30 16.46 2.68
N GLN A 200 18.20 15.48 2.59
CA GLN A 200 18.16 14.44 1.56
C GLN A 200 16.99 13.46 1.75
N LEU A 201 16.72 13.06 2.99
CA LEU A 201 15.58 12.21 3.34
C LEU A 201 14.25 12.87 2.98
N VAL A 202 14.11 14.18 3.23
CA VAL A 202 12.92 14.96 2.85
C VAL A 202 12.77 15.07 1.33
N ARG A 203 13.87 15.23 0.59
CA ARG A 203 13.87 15.24 -0.89
C ARG A 203 13.45 13.89 -1.47
N VAL A 204 13.93 12.78 -0.91
CA VAL A 204 13.53 11.43 -1.34
C VAL A 204 12.04 11.23 -1.12
N ALA A 205 11.54 11.52 0.09
CA ALA A 205 10.12 11.40 0.40
C ALA A 205 9.24 12.24 -0.53
N ALA A 206 9.65 13.48 -0.83
CA ALA A 206 8.93 14.34 -1.77
C ALA A 206 8.96 13.82 -3.22
N ALA A 207 10.11 13.31 -3.69
CA ALA A 207 10.23 12.81 -5.07
C ALA A 207 9.50 11.49 -5.30
N TYR A 208 9.48 10.61 -4.29
CA TYR A 208 8.78 9.32 -4.33
C TYR A 208 7.32 9.43 -3.90
N GLY A 209 6.90 10.54 -3.27
CA GLY A 209 5.51 10.80 -2.90
C GLY A 209 5.03 10.10 -1.63
N PHE A 210 5.89 9.86 -0.63
CA PHE A 210 5.52 9.28 0.67
C PHE A 210 5.74 10.26 1.84
N ASP A 211 5.24 9.92 3.03
CA ASP A 211 4.93 10.90 4.07
C ASP A 211 6.01 11.09 5.14
N GLY A 212 7.21 10.53 4.96
CA GLY A 212 8.34 10.73 5.86
C GLY A 212 8.96 9.45 6.39
N TRP A 213 9.49 9.46 7.62
CA TRP A 213 10.46 8.45 8.07
C TRP A 213 10.25 7.93 9.49
N PHE A 214 10.29 6.61 9.63
CA PHE A 214 10.48 5.92 10.89
C PHE A 214 11.97 5.76 11.17
N VAL A 215 12.43 6.16 12.35
CA VAL A 215 13.85 6.12 12.74
C VAL A 215 14.06 5.11 13.85
N ASN A 216 14.73 4.02 13.51
CA ASN A 216 15.13 2.96 14.45
C ASN A 216 16.65 2.92 14.64
N ALA A 217 17.12 3.35 15.82
CA ALA A 217 18.53 3.49 16.14
C ALA A 217 19.02 2.44 17.16
N GLU A 218 19.35 1.23 16.70
CA GLU A 218 19.71 0.10 17.58
C GLU A 218 21.21 -0.23 17.61
N THR A 219 22.04 0.55 16.93
CA THR A 219 23.50 0.32 16.93
C THR A 219 24.16 0.80 18.23
N SER A 220 24.53 -0.16 19.09
CA SER A 220 25.27 0.09 20.33
C SER A 220 26.68 0.68 20.11
N GLY A 221 27.25 1.26 21.19
CA GLY A 221 28.61 1.81 21.20
C GLY A 221 28.70 3.34 21.08
N GLY A 222 27.55 4.02 21.03
CA GLY A 222 27.47 5.47 21.05
C GLY A 222 27.82 6.10 22.41
N ASN A 223 27.89 7.42 22.43
CA ASN A 223 28.18 8.23 23.61
C ASN A 223 27.30 9.49 23.61
N THR A 224 27.36 10.30 24.67
CA THR A 224 26.51 11.49 24.82
C THR A 224 26.65 12.49 23.68
N ALA A 225 27.84 12.60 23.06
CA ALA A 225 28.03 13.45 21.88
C ALA A 225 27.24 12.93 20.67
N LEU A 226 27.23 11.61 20.44
CA LEU A 226 26.43 11.00 19.39
C LEU A 226 24.93 11.08 19.68
N GLY A 227 24.50 10.86 20.93
CA GLY A 227 23.10 11.04 21.34
C GLY A 227 22.62 12.47 21.13
N THR A 228 23.47 13.46 21.43
CA THR A 228 23.22 14.88 21.13
C THR A 228 23.11 15.13 19.63
N ALA A 229 24.02 14.59 18.82
CA ALA A 229 23.99 14.73 17.37
C ALA A 229 22.72 14.10 16.75
N MET A 230 22.29 12.93 17.23
CA MET A 230 21.03 12.29 16.79
C MET A 230 19.80 13.13 17.11
N ARG A 231 19.73 13.70 18.32
CA ARG A 231 18.62 14.58 18.71
C ARG A 231 18.56 15.83 17.82
N ASP A 232 19.71 16.45 17.58
CA ASP A 232 19.81 17.64 16.75
C ASP A 232 19.48 17.32 15.27
N PHE A 233 19.91 16.16 14.78
CA PHE A 233 19.53 15.62 13.47
C PHE A 233 18.01 15.46 13.35
N LEU A 234 17.35 14.83 14.32
CA LEU A 234 15.89 14.67 14.33
C LEU A 234 15.17 16.01 14.40
N THR A 235 15.73 16.99 15.12
CA THR A 235 15.19 18.35 15.16
C THR A 235 15.17 18.98 13.78
N GLU A 236 16.27 18.89 13.04
CA GLU A 236 16.36 19.41 11.66
C GLU A 236 15.48 18.60 10.71
N LEU A 237 15.51 17.27 10.79
CA LEU A 237 14.67 16.39 9.96
C LEU A 237 13.19 16.69 10.15
N LYS A 238 12.70 16.78 11.40
CA LYS A 238 11.31 17.11 11.70
C LYS A 238 10.92 18.49 11.16
N ALA A 239 11.78 19.50 11.33
CA ALA A 239 11.50 20.84 10.84
C ALA A 239 11.38 20.89 9.31
N LEU A 240 12.29 20.22 8.60
CA LEU A 240 12.28 20.13 7.14
C LEU A 240 11.11 19.27 6.62
N ALA A 241 10.83 18.15 7.29
CA ALA A 241 9.72 17.26 6.96
C ALA A 241 8.37 17.98 7.10
N ALA A 242 8.14 18.66 8.21
CA ALA A 242 6.90 19.41 8.45
C ALA A 242 6.66 20.50 7.38
N ALA A 243 7.72 21.14 6.87
CA ALA A 243 7.63 22.12 5.79
C ALA A 243 7.19 21.53 4.44
N GLN A 244 7.18 20.20 4.30
CA GLN A 244 6.70 19.45 3.14
C GLN A 244 5.47 18.59 3.46
N GLY A 245 4.85 18.76 4.64
CA GLY A 245 3.74 17.92 5.08
C GLY A 245 4.13 16.49 5.48
N GLN A 246 5.43 16.22 5.62
CA GLN A 246 5.97 14.93 6.03
C GLN A 246 6.13 14.85 7.56
N ARG A 247 6.35 13.63 8.08
CA ARG A 247 6.40 13.31 9.51
C ARG A 247 7.59 12.41 9.87
N VAL A 248 7.95 12.41 11.14
CA VAL A 248 9.04 11.59 11.71
C VAL A 248 8.56 10.83 12.94
N THR A 249 8.69 9.51 12.93
CA THR A 249 8.42 8.66 14.10
C THR A 249 9.73 8.09 14.65
N TRP A 250 9.93 8.20 15.96
CA TRP A 250 11.13 7.69 16.65
C TRP A 250 10.87 6.37 17.39
N TYR A 251 11.76 5.39 17.28
CA TYR A 251 11.71 4.17 18.07
C TYR A 251 12.47 4.30 19.40
N ASP A 252 11.83 3.96 20.52
CA ASP A 252 12.42 3.92 21.87
C ASP A 252 13.61 2.96 21.94
N SER A 253 14.82 3.44 21.63
CA SER A 253 16.04 2.63 21.53
C SER A 253 17.27 3.39 22.04
N MET A 254 17.89 4.24 21.22
CA MET A 254 18.99 5.10 21.63
C MET A 254 18.50 6.11 22.68
N THR A 255 19.25 6.26 23.77
CA THR A 255 18.98 7.24 24.83
C THR A 255 19.75 8.54 24.61
N VAL A 256 19.42 9.58 25.38
CA VAL A 256 20.14 10.87 25.34
C VAL A 256 21.65 10.74 25.63
N ASN A 257 22.06 9.64 26.26
CA ASN A 257 23.47 9.31 26.50
C ASN A 257 24.14 8.62 25.30
N GLY A 258 23.41 8.42 24.20
CA GLY A 258 23.86 7.74 22.99
C GLY A 258 24.01 6.22 23.13
N THR A 259 23.65 5.66 24.28
CA THR A 259 23.61 4.20 24.50
C THR A 259 22.25 3.66 24.05
N VAL A 260 22.24 2.46 23.48
CA VAL A 260 20.99 1.75 23.16
C VAL A 260 20.48 1.10 24.45
N SER A 261 19.32 1.57 24.91
CA SER A 261 18.63 1.06 26.09
C SER A 261 17.16 1.41 25.93
N TRP A 262 16.36 0.45 25.49
CA TRP A 262 14.93 0.68 25.33
C TRP A 262 14.23 0.69 26.69
N GLN A 263 13.33 1.65 26.86
CA GLN A 263 12.75 1.98 28.15
C GLN A 263 11.40 1.29 28.40
N GLY A 264 10.68 0.91 27.34
CA GLY A 264 9.27 0.48 27.47
C GLY A 264 8.40 1.59 28.07
N ALA A 265 8.82 2.84 27.89
CA ALA A 265 8.24 4.04 28.51
C ALA A 265 8.77 5.32 27.86
N LEU A 266 7.99 6.39 27.91
CA LEU A 266 8.50 7.76 27.78
C LEU A 266 9.04 8.23 29.14
N ASN A 267 10.35 8.51 29.22
CA ASN A 267 10.99 8.98 30.44
C ASN A 267 12.16 9.95 30.15
N SER A 268 12.97 10.28 31.15
CA SER A 268 14.08 11.24 30.98
C SER A 268 15.18 10.77 30.02
N GLN A 269 15.28 9.48 29.74
CA GLN A 269 16.29 8.91 28.84
C GLN A 269 15.94 9.11 27.36
N ASN A 270 14.66 9.31 27.01
CA ASN A 270 14.21 9.41 25.63
C ASN A 270 13.24 10.58 25.36
N GLU A 271 12.83 11.36 26.37
CA GLU A 271 11.94 12.52 26.21
C GLU A 271 12.44 13.52 25.17
N ALA A 272 13.76 13.75 25.12
CA ALA A 272 14.34 14.67 24.15
C ALA A 272 14.01 14.24 22.72
N PHE A 273 14.08 12.94 22.42
CA PHE A 273 13.72 12.40 21.10
C PHE A 273 12.23 12.46 20.84
N PHE A 274 11.39 12.21 21.86
CA PHE A 274 9.96 12.42 21.74
C PHE A 274 9.68 13.86 21.29
N ARG A 275 10.21 14.88 21.98
CA ARG A 275 10.01 16.29 21.61
C ARG A 275 10.43 16.61 20.16
N THR A 276 11.49 15.97 19.68
CA THR A 276 12.07 16.19 18.34
C THR A 276 11.50 15.27 17.26
N ALA A 277 10.47 14.47 17.56
CA ALA A 277 9.74 13.63 16.61
C ALA A 277 8.23 13.93 16.66
N ASP A 278 7.49 13.55 15.62
CA ASP A 278 6.03 13.72 15.54
C ASP A 278 5.27 12.70 16.38
N ASP A 279 5.83 11.50 16.53
CA ASP A 279 5.34 10.42 17.38
C ASP A 279 6.52 9.54 17.88
N MET A 280 6.28 8.67 18.85
CA MET A 280 7.28 7.70 19.33
C MET A 280 6.67 6.30 19.44
N PHE A 281 7.34 5.31 18.86
CA PHE A 281 7.05 3.90 19.09
C PHE A 281 7.79 3.44 20.35
N VAL A 282 7.02 3.01 21.35
CA VAL A 282 7.50 2.56 22.65
C VAL A 282 7.82 1.07 22.56
N ASP A 283 9.03 0.69 22.96
CA ASP A 283 9.50 -0.70 22.94
C ASP A 283 8.58 -1.65 23.72
N PHE A 284 8.60 -2.93 23.32
CA PHE A 284 7.71 -3.98 23.80
C PHE A 284 7.77 -4.26 25.32
N ARG A 285 8.80 -3.80 26.05
CA ARG A 285 8.99 -4.04 27.51
C ARG A 285 8.19 -3.09 28.41
N TRP A 286 7.05 -2.62 27.96
CA TRP A 286 6.17 -1.77 28.75
C TRP A 286 5.36 -2.57 29.79
N SER A 287 4.78 -1.84 30.75
CA SER A 287 3.80 -2.33 31.73
C SER A 287 2.64 -1.33 31.83
N ALA A 288 1.54 -1.72 32.48
CA ALA A 288 0.43 -0.80 32.72
C ALA A 288 0.86 0.50 33.44
N ALA A 289 1.79 0.39 34.40
CA ALA A 289 2.29 1.54 35.14
C ALA A 289 3.18 2.44 34.25
N THR A 290 4.04 1.86 33.43
CA THR A 290 4.92 2.65 32.56
C THR A 290 4.17 3.32 31.41
N LEU A 291 3.16 2.67 30.82
CA LEU A 291 2.32 3.32 29.81
C LEU A 291 1.47 4.45 30.38
N ALA A 292 0.88 4.25 31.57
CA ALA A 292 0.11 5.30 32.24
C ALA A 292 0.99 6.53 32.56
N SER A 293 2.19 6.32 33.12
CA SER A 293 3.13 7.41 33.39
C SER A 293 3.65 8.07 32.12
N SER A 294 3.83 7.31 31.04
CA SER A 294 4.21 7.83 29.72
C SER A 294 3.13 8.74 29.15
N GLY A 295 1.85 8.35 29.25
CA GLY A 295 0.71 9.17 28.83
C GLY A 295 0.64 10.49 29.61
N THR A 296 0.73 10.44 30.94
CA THR A 296 0.77 11.65 31.80
C THR A 296 1.98 12.53 31.48
N ARG A 297 3.13 11.93 31.19
CA ARG A 297 4.32 12.66 30.78
C ARG A 297 4.10 13.33 29.43
N ALA A 298 3.59 12.64 28.42
CA ALA A 298 3.28 13.28 27.13
C ALA A 298 2.39 14.52 27.29
N GLU A 299 1.36 14.43 28.13
CA GLU A 299 0.44 15.53 28.43
C GLU A 299 1.14 16.71 29.13
N SER A 300 2.05 16.45 30.08
CA SER A 300 2.83 17.52 30.73
C SER A 300 3.81 18.22 29.78
N LEU A 301 4.14 17.59 28.66
CA LEU A 301 4.93 18.17 27.56
C LEU A 301 4.06 18.93 26.54
N GLY A 302 2.75 19.02 26.77
CA GLY A 302 1.80 19.65 25.85
C GLY A 302 1.51 18.80 24.60
N ARG A 303 1.72 17.49 24.67
CA ARG A 303 1.48 16.56 23.56
C ARG A 303 0.44 15.51 23.92
N SER A 304 -0.26 15.02 22.90
CA SER A 304 -1.22 13.93 23.07
C SER A 304 -0.52 12.67 23.57
N ARG A 305 -1.11 12.00 24.56
CA ARG A 305 -0.73 10.63 24.96
C ARG A 305 -0.83 9.63 23.81
N TYR A 306 -1.67 9.91 22.81
CA TYR A 306 -1.83 9.08 21.62
C TYR A 306 -0.74 9.30 20.57
N ALA A 307 0.25 10.16 20.86
CA ALA A 307 1.51 10.25 20.11
C ALA A 307 2.55 9.18 20.52
N LEU A 308 2.18 8.31 21.46
CA LEU A 308 2.96 7.15 21.89
C LEU A 308 2.30 5.88 21.34
N TRP A 309 3.03 5.09 20.55
CA TRP A 309 2.59 3.79 20.04
C TRP A 309 3.16 2.69 20.93
N ALA A 310 2.36 2.09 21.82
CA ALA A 310 2.80 0.94 22.60
C ALA A 310 3.03 -0.26 21.68
N GLY A 311 4.28 -0.70 21.58
CA GLY A 311 4.68 -1.78 20.70
C GLY A 311 4.06 -3.12 21.11
N VAL A 312 3.47 -3.82 20.14
CA VAL A 312 2.97 -5.19 20.25
C VAL A 312 3.67 -6.02 19.17
N ASP A 313 4.58 -6.88 19.61
CA ASP A 313 5.26 -7.84 18.74
C ASP A 313 4.31 -9.00 18.42
N VAL A 314 3.90 -9.06 17.15
CA VAL A 314 3.02 -10.09 16.60
C VAL A 314 3.75 -11.02 15.62
N GLU A 315 5.05 -10.82 15.39
CA GLU A 315 5.81 -11.50 14.33
C GLU A 315 5.77 -13.03 14.46
N ALA A 316 5.85 -13.55 15.69
CA ALA A 316 5.91 -14.99 15.93
C ALA A 316 4.54 -15.63 16.20
N ASN A 317 3.64 -14.91 16.88
CA ASN A 317 2.45 -15.50 17.48
C ASN A 317 1.13 -14.82 17.13
N GLY A 318 1.16 -13.67 16.45
CA GLY A 318 -0.06 -13.02 16.00
C GLY A 318 -1.11 -12.84 17.08
N TRP A 319 -2.35 -13.23 16.77
CA TRP A 319 -3.47 -13.18 17.71
C TRP A 319 -3.32 -14.11 18.93
N ASN A 320 -2.38 -15.07 18.90
CA ASN A 320 -2.08 -15.93 20.06
C ASN A 320 -1.14 -15.27 21.07
N ARG A 321 -0.62 -14.06 20.79
CA ARG A 321 0.22 -13.31 21.71
C ARG A 321 -0.59 -12.90 22.95
N SER A 322 -0.10 -13.26 24.14
CA SER A 322 -0.64 -12.70 25.39
C SER A 322 -0.23 -11.23 25.54
N VAL A 323 -1.22 -10.34 25.64
CA VAL A 323 -1.05 -8.89 25.77
C VAL A 323 -1.97 -8.38 26.87
N ASN A 324 -1.45 -7.51 27.75
CA ASN A 324 -2.29 -6.81 28.71
C ASN A 324 -3.00 -5.63 28.03
N TRP A 325 -4.11 -5.90 27.34
CA TRP A 325 -4.83 -4.90 26.55
C TRP A 325 -5.34 -3.72 27.35
N ASP A 326 -5.72 -3.92 28.62
CA ASP A 326 -6.20 -2.84 29.49
C ASP A 326 -5.10 -1.86 29.91
N ALA A 327 -3.83 -2.20 29.67
CA ALA A 327 -2.70 -1.28 29.78
C ALA A 327 -2.63 -0.26 28.63
N ILE A 328 -3.26 -0.55 27.48
CA ILE A 328 -3.19 0.27 26.27
C ILE A 328 -4.58 0.84 25.92
N VAL A 329 -5.54 -0.05 25.66
CA VAL A 329 -6.88 0.26 25.12
C VAL A 329 -7.97 -0.40 25.98
N PRO A 330 -8.12 0.00 27.26
CA PRO A 330 -9.16 -0.55 28.13
C PRO A 330 -10.57 -0.26 27.60
N THR A 331 -11.46 -1.25 27.70
CA THR A 331 -12.83 -1.16 27.15
C THR A 331 -13.70 -0.12 27.85
N ASN A 332 -13.48 0.13 29.15
CA ASN A 332 -14.44 0.83 30.01
C ASN A 332 -14.02 2.26 30.37
N LYS A 333 -12.85 2.72 29.91
CA LYS A 333 -12.26 4.03 30.24
C LYS A 333 -11.49 4.57 29.03
N PRO A 334 -11.08 5.85 29.03
CA PRO A 334 -10.26 6.37 27.94
C PRO A 334 -9.00 5.53 27.72
N HIS A 335 -8.57 5.43 26.46
CA HIS A 335 -7.34 4.75 26.10
C HIS A 335 -6.12 5.38 26.80
N VAL A 336 -5.13 4.56 27.09
CA VAL A 336 -3.91 4.98 27.81
C VAL A 336 -2.92 5.62 26.85
N VAL A 337 -2.63 4.95 25.73
CA VAL A 337 -1.76 5.39 24.63
C VAL A 337 -2.23 4.71 23.33
N SER A 338 -1.56 4.96 22.20
CA SER A 338 -1.83 4.30 20.91
C SER A 338 -1.19 2.91 20.81
N LEU A 339 -1.53 2.16 19.75
CA LEU A 339 -1.05 0.81 19.47
C LEU A 339 -0.03 0.83 18.33
N GLY A 340 1.07 0.07 18.45
CA GLY A 340 2.02 -0.15 17.36
C GLY A 340 2.20 -1.65 17.09
N PHE A 341 1.70 -2.16 15.96
CA PHE A 341 1.90 -3.57 15.60
C PHE A 341 3.22 -3.73 14.85
N TYR A 342 4.09 -4.58 15.37
CA TYR A 342 5.32 -5.00 14.70
C TYR A 342 5.08 -6.33 13.98
N ARG A 343 5.16 -6.29 12.65
CA ARG A 343 5.07 -7.42 11.71
C ARG A 343 3.68 -8.11 11.62
N PRO A 344 2.58 -7.37 11.42
CA PRO A 344 1.26 -7.98 11.31
C PRO A 344 1.07 -8.78 10.01
N GLU A 345 1.99 -8.71 9.03
CA GLU A 345 1.98 -9.63 7.89
C GLU A 345 2.19 -11.10 8.28
N TRP A 346 2.43 -11.37 9.57
CA TRP A 346 2.24 -12.68 10.18
C TRP A 346 0.91 -13.35 9.79
N THR A 347 -0.18 -12.59 9.57
CA THR A 347 -1.48 -13.15 9.13
C THR A 347 -1.37 -13.92 7.82
N ARG A 348 -0.44 -13.54 6.94
CA ARG A 348 -0.04 -14.33 5.78
C ARG A 348 1.04 -15.37 6.12
N ASN A 349 2.11 -14.94 6.81
CA ASN A 349 3.32 -15.75 6.94
C ASN A 349 3.18 -16.98 7.86
N HIS A 350 2.22 -16.97 8.80
CA HIS A 350 1.95 -18.12 9.66
C HIS A 350 1.24 -19.27 8.92
N LEU A 351 0.58 -18.97 7.80
CA LEU A 351 -0.05 -19.99 6.98
C LEU A 351 1.01 -20.88 6.32
N PRO A 352 0.76 -22.19 6.17
CA PRO A 352 1.67 -23.09 5.48
C PRO A 352 1.84 -22.66 4.02
N ALA A 353 3.02 -22.83 3.44
CA ALA A 353 3.32 -22.34 2.08
C ALA A 353 2.31 -22.84 1.01
N GLY A 354 1.76 -24.05 1.15
CA GLY A 354 0.73 -24.60 0.26
C GLY A 354 -0.72 -24.19 0.59
N GLY A 355 -0.94 -23.40 1.64
CA GLY A 355 -2.25 -22.91 2.11
C GLY A 355 -2.29 -21.39 2.24
N ARG A 356 -1.61 -20.69 1.34
CA ARG A 356 -1.59 -19.21 1.23
C ARG A 356 -2.36 -18.73 0.00
N ALA A 357 -3.50 -19.37 -0.30
CA ALA A 357 -4.37 -18.79 -1.31
C ALA A 357 -4.90 -17.43 -0.81
N PRO A 358 -5.26 -16.50 -1.71
CA PRO A 358 -5.80 -15.20 -1.31
C PRO A 358 -6.92 -15.27 -0.27
N GLY A 359 -7.86 -16.22 -0.41
CA GLY A 359 -8.95 -16.41 0.55
C GLY A 359 -8.49 -16.84 1.94
N ASP A 360 -7.48 -17.72 2.03
CA ASP A 360 -6.92 -18.17 3.31
C ASP A 360 -6.25 -17.01 4.06
N PHE A 361 -5.50 -16.18 3.32
CA PHE A 361 -4.88 -14.96 3.86
C PHE A 361 -5.94 -13.99 4.38
N HIS A 362 -6.95 -13.64 3.59
CA HIS A 362 -7.97 -12.68 4.00
C HIS A 362 -8.76 -13.19 5.21
N ALA A 363 -9.07 -14.49 5.30
CA ALA A 363 -9.71 -15.06 6.48
C ALA A 363 -8.85 -14.94 7.75
N ALA A 364 -7.53 -15.11 7.64
CA ALA A 364 -6.61 -14.87 8.75
C ALA A 364 -6.49 -13.38 9.11
N ASP A 365 -6.47 -12.49 8.11
CA ASP A 365 -6.42 -11.05 8.33
C ASP A 365 -7.71 -10.55 9.01
N ASP A 366 -8.89 -11.00 8.56
CA ASP A 366 -10.19 -10.72 9.20
C ASP A 366 -10.18 -11.14 10.68
N ARG A 367 -9.64 -12.32 11.01
CA ARG A 367 -9.50 -12.78 12.40
C ARG A 367 -8.63 -11.85 13.26
N PHE A 368 -7.56 -11.31 12.68
CA PHE A 368 -6.63 -10.40 13.37
C PHE A 368 -7.25 -9.02 13.58
N TRP A 369 -7.86 -8.44 12.55
CA TRP A 369 -8.33 -7.05 12.56
C TRP A 369 -9.75 -6.88 13.11
N THR A 370 -10.63 -7.85 12.86
CA THR A 370 -12.04 -7.84 13.29
C THR A 370 -12.27 -8.67 14.56
N GLY A 371 -11.47 -9.71 14.79
CA GLY A 371 -11.61 -10.59 15.97
C GLY A 371 -12.41 -11.87 15.68
N ARG A 372 -12.66 -12.68 16.71
CA ARG A 372 -13.20 -14.05 16.52
C ARG A 372 -14.63 -14.07 15.97
N SER A 373 -15.40 -13.02 16.23
CA SER A 373 -16.76 -12.89 15.71
C SER A 373 -16.80 -12.73 14.19
N LEU A 374 -15.71 -12.25 13.57
CA LEU A 374 -15.66 -11.84 12.15
C LEU A 374 -16.75 -10.80 11.78
N ASP A 375 -17.31 -10.14 12.79
CA ASP A 375 -18.29 -9.08 12.66
C ASP A 375 -17.92 -7.94 13.64
N PRO A 376 -17.46 -6.79 13.12
CA PRO A 376 -17.02 -5.69 13.96
C PRO A 376 -18.19 -5.02 14.69
N SER A 377 -19.45 -5.32 14.34
CA SER A 377 -20.64 -4.81 15.06
C SER A 377 -21.07 -5.68 16.23
N ARG A 378 -20.61 -6.93 16.26
CA ARG A 378 -20.92 -7.93 17.30
C ARG A 378 -19.62 -8.55 17.84
N PRO A 379 -18.76 -7.77 18.52
CA PRO A 379 -17.48 -8.27 19.00
C PRO A 379 -17.63 -9.42 20.02
N ASP A 380 -16.75 -10.42 19.96
CA ASP A 380 -16.65 -11.48 20.97
C ASP A 380 -15.92 -10.95 22.22
N GLY A 381 -16.67 -10.61 23.26
CA GLY A 381 -16.12 -10.10 24.53
C GLY A 381 -15.30 -11.13 25.32
N THR A 382 -15.27 -12.40 24.91
CA THR A 382 -14.47 -13.46 25.54
C THR A 382 -13.14 -13.71 24.82
N ASP A 383 -12.88 -13.00 23.72
CA ASP A 383 -11.65 -13.14 22.97
C ASP A 383 -10.45 -12.55 23.72
N THR A 384 -9.37 -13.33 23.84
CA THR A 384 -8.13 -12.89 24.49
C THR A 384 -7.35 -11.93 23.59
N TRP A 385 -7.57 -12.01 22.28
CA TRP A 385 -7.07 -11.05 21.31
C TRP A 385 -8.02 -9.86 21.21
N ARG A 386 -7.55 -8.66 21.58
CA ARG A 386 -8.34 -7.44 21.42
C ARG A 386 -8.09 -6.86 20.04
N ALA A 387 -8.92 -7.28 19.09
CA ALA A 387 -8.80 -6.87 17.71
C ALA A 387 -8.94 -5.32 17.54
N PRO A 388 -8.24 -4.72 16.57
CA PRO A 388 -8.39 -3.31 16.19
C PRO A 388 -9.83 -2.81 16.12
N ALA A 389 -10.72 -3.55 15.46
CA ALA A 389 -12.13 -3.18 15.29
C ALA A 389 -12.93 -3.06 16.60
N VAL A 390 -12.46 -3.68 17.68
CA VAL A 390 -13.14 -3.59 19.00
C VAL A 390 -12.62 -2.43 19.84
N SER A 391 -11.53 -1.78 19.42
CA SER A 391 -10.86 -0.73 20.19
C SER A 391 -10.96 0.63 19.51
N VAL A 392 -10.67 0.71 18.21
CA VAL A 392 -10.58 1.96 17.46
C VAL A 392 -11.72 2.04 16.45
N ALA A 393 -12.39 3.19 16.38
CA ALA A 393 -13.44 3.40 15.39
C ALA A 393 -12.87 3.35 13.96
N ASP A 394 -13.60 2.70 13.06
CA ASP A 394 -13.28 2.65 11.64
C ASP A 394 -13.31 4.05 10.99
N ARG A 395 -12.65 4.16 9.83
CA ARG A 395 -12.62 5.37 9.00
C ARG A 395 -13.04 5.06 7.57
N SER A 396 -13.43 6.10 6.84
CA SER A 396 -13.75 6.02 5.41
C SER A 396 -13.18 7.22 4.65
N THR A 397 -12.86 7.00 3.38
CA THR A 397 -12.45 8.01 2.38
C THR A 397 -13.50 8.21 1.29
N VAL A 398 -14.70 7.62 1.44
CA VAL A 398 -15.76 7.70 0.42
C VAL A 398 -16.64 8.91 0.70
N ASP A 399 -16.19 10.09 0.27
CA ASP A 399 -16.84 11.38 0.54
C ASP A 399 -17.15 12.23 -0.70
N ALA A 400 -16.80 11.74 -1.90
CA ALA A 400 -17.02 12.45 -3.16
C ALA A 400 -17.50 11.54 -4.30
N LEU A 401 -18.21 12.13 -5.26
CA LEU A 401 -18.60 11.49 -6.52
C LEU A 401 -17.62 11.83 -7.64
N PRO A 402 -17.43 10.92 -8.63
CA PRO A 402 -17.93 9.55 -8.63
C PRO A 402 -17.19 8.66 -7.64
N PHE A 403 -17.85 7.59 -7.20
CA PHE A 403 -17.25 6.52 -6.39
C PHE A 403 -17.54 5.16 -7.03
N ALA A 404 -16.56 4.27 -7.13
CA ALA A 404 -16.83 2.88 -7.47
C ALA A 404 -15.82 1.92 -6.82
N SER A 405 -16.23 0.66 -6.73
CA SER A 405 -15.39 -0.45 -6.29
C SER A 405 -15.85 -1.72 -6.98
N VAL A 406 -14.91 -2.49 -7.52
CA VAL A 406 -15.14 -3.84 -8.07
C VAL A 406 -14.60 -4.91 -7.12
N PHE A 407 -14.32 -4.53 -5.87
CA PHE A 407 -13.78 -5.38 -4.81
C PHE A 407 -12.44 -6.00 -5.19
N ASN A 408 -11.63 -5.31 -5.99
CA ASN A 408 -10.27 -5.71 -6.29
C ASN A 408 -9.39 -5.53 -5.05
N THR A 409 -8.90 -6.63 -4.50
CA THR A 409 -8.07 -6.64 -3.29
C THR A 409 -6.60 -6.30 -3.55
N GLY A 410 -6.21 -6.06 -4.82
CA GLY A 410 -4.83 -5.79 -5.21
C GLY A 410 -4.00 -7.05 -5.47
N HIS A 411 -4.64 -8.22 -5.48
CA HIS A 411 -4.08 -9.48 -5.98
C HIS A 411 -5.19 -10.40 -6.49
N GLY A 412 -4.83 -11.43 -7.24
CA GLY A 412 -5.79 -12.39 -7.75
C GLY A 412 -5.15 -13.58 -8.46
N LEU A 413 -5.90 -14.67 -8.54
CA LEU A 413 -5.49 -15.88 -9.28
C LEU A 413 -5.60 -15.70 -10.79
N ARG A 414 -6.46 -14.77 -11.22
CA ARG A 414 -6.74 -14.39 -12.61
C ARG A 414 -7.05 -12.90 -12.65
N TRP A 415 -7.09 -12.34 -13.86
CA TRP A 415 -7.63 -11.01 -14.11
C TRP A 415 -8.89 -11.11 -14.97
N TYR A 416 -9.96 -10.46 -14.51
CA TYR A 416 -11.27 -10.43 -15.14
C TYR A 416 -11.54 -9.05 -15.73
N GLU A 417 -12.20 -9.02 -16.88
CA GLU A 417 -12.80 -7.83 -17.49
C GLU A 417 -14.21 -8.20 -17.95
N ASP A 418 -15.21 -7.48 -17.44
CA ASP A 418 -16.63 -7.69 -17.73
C ASP A 418 -17.05 -9.16 -17.57
N GLY A 419 -16.60 -9.79 -16.47
CA GLY A 419 -16.87 -11.18 -16.12
C GLY A 419 -16.05 -12.22 -16.89
N THR A 420 -15.17 -11.80 -17.80
CA THR A 420 -14.36 -12.69 -18.65
C THR A 420 -12.90 -12.68 -18.22
N VAL A 421 -12.27 -13.85 -18.15
CA VAL A 421 -10.83 -13.96 -17.86
C VAL A 421 -10.01 -13.45 -19.05
N THR A 422 -9.26 -12.36 -18.85
CA THR A 422 -8.32 -11.83 -19.87
C THR A 422 -6.85 -12.10 -19.51
N SER A 423 -6.57 -12.60 -18.30
CA SER A 423 -5.31 -13.25 -17.95
C SER A 423 -5.51 -14.37 -16.95
N GLY A 424 -4.97 -15.54 -17.25
CA GLY A 424 -4.96 -16.70 -16.35
C GLY A 424 -3.77 -16.72 -15.38
N THR A 425 -2.93 -15.69 -15.37
CA THR A 425 -1.72 -15.63 -14.55
C THR A 425 -2.02 -15.02 -13.18
N PRO A 426 -1.61 -15.65 -12.06
CA PRO A 426 -1.69 -15.04 -10.74
C PRO A 426 -0.87 -13.75 -10.66
N TRP A 427 -1.36 -12.78 -9.88
CA TRP A 427 -0.75 -11.46 -9.81
C TRP A 427 -1.00 -10.79 -8.46
N SER A 428 -0.11 -9.86 -8.10
CA SER A 428 -0.26 -8.92 -6.99
C SER A 428 0.29 -7.56 -7.40
N HIS A 429 -0.48 -6.50 -7.15
CA HIS A 429 -0.09 -5.10 -7.32
C HIS A 429 -1.04 -4.23 -6.48
N LEU A 430 -0.65 -3.89 -5.25
CA LEU A 430 -1.52 -3.19 -4.31
C LEU A 430 -2.02 -1.82 -4.79
N GLY A 431 -1.28 -1.13 -5.67
CA GLY A 431 -1.74 0.11 -6.29
C GLY A 431 -3.07 -0.03 -7.06
N LEU A 432 -3.45 -1.25 -7.47
CA LEU A 432 -4.73 -1.56 -8.14
C LEU A 432 -5.86 -1.86 -7.17
N GLN A 433 -5.59 -1.93 -5.87
CA GLN A 433 -6.60 -2.20 -4.84
C GLN A 433 -7.66 -1.09 -4.81
N ASP A 434 -8.92 -1.50 -4.73
CA ASP A 434 -10.05 -0.58 -4.61
C ASP A 434 -10.14 0.02 -3.21
N ARG A 435 -10.98 1.05 -3.06
CA ARG A 435 -11.55 1.34 -1.74
C ARG A 435 -12.43 0.16 -1.36
N LEU A 436 -12.03 -0.59 -0.34
CA LEU A 436 -12.75 -1.78 0.14
C LEU A 436 -13.67 -1.43 1.32
N PRO A 437 -14.70 -2.25 1.61
CA PRO A 437 -15.56 -2.08 2.78
C PRO A 437 -14.76 -1.94 4.08
N SER A 438 -14.96 -0.86 4.84
CA SER A 438 -14.24 -0.64 6.11
C SER A 438 -14.55 -1.70 7.17
N ARG A 439 -15.73 -2.32 7.11
CA ARG A 439 -16.25 -3.28 8.09
C ARG A 439 -16.41 -4.65 7.44
N GLN A 440 -15.42 -5.53 7.64
CA GLN A 440 -15.35 -6.87 7.06
C GLN A 440 -15.64 -7.92 8.16
N TRP A 441 -16.86 -8.47 8.31
CA TRP A 441 -18.12 -8.09 7.64
C TRP A 441 -19.24 -7.85 8.66
N THR A 442 -19.84 -6.65 8.61
CA THR A 442 -21.06 -6.36 9.39
C THR A 442 -22.28 -6.93 8.66
N VAL A 443 -22.92 -7.91 9.30
CA VAL A 443 -24.09 -8.61 8.76
C VAL A 443 -25.27 -8.43 9.71
N ARG A 444 -26.37 -7.88 9.21
CA ARG A 444 -27.57 -7.57 9.99
C ARG A 444 -28.70 -8.50 9.60
N THR A 445 -29.06 -9.38 10.52
CA THR A 445 -30.15 -10.34 10.38
C THR A 445 -30.66 -10.72 11.77
N GLU A 446 -31.94 -11.08 11.85
CA GLU A 446 -32.57 -11.72 13.02
C GLU A 446 -32.40 -13.25 12.98
N GLY A 447 -32.07 -13.81 11.80
CA GLY A 447 -31.87 -15.24 11.58
C GLY A 447 -30.40 -15.67 11.61
N GLU A 448 -30.09 -16.74 10.87
CA GLU A 448 -28.75 -17.29 10.74
C GLU A 448 -27.83 -16.32 9.98
N ARG A 449 -26.60 -16.15 10.48
CA ARG A 449 -25.59 -15.31 9.81
C ARG A 449 -24.96 -16.08 8.65
N PRO A 450 -25.10 -15.63 7.38
CA PRO A 450 -24.40 -16.25 6.27
C PRO A 450 -22.89 -16.02 6.32
N ALA A 451 -22.15 -16.81 5.54
CA ALA A 451 -20.75 -16.52 5.27
C ALA A 451 -20.64 -15.37 4.26
N VAL A 452 -19.77 -14.41 4.56
CA VAL A 452 -19.44 -13.28 3.68
C VAL A 452 -17.93 -13.19 3.60
N ALA A 453 -17.38 -13.17 2.38
CA ALA A 453 -15.95 -13.08 2.14
C ALA A 453 -15.63 -12.54 0.75
N PHE A 454 -14.41 -12.03 0.56
CA PHE A 454 -13.87 -11.88 -0.79
C PHE A 454 -13.75 -13.24 -1.47
N ASP A 455 -14.09 -13.31 -2.75
CA ASP A 455 -13.96 -14.52 -3.56
C ASP A 455 -13.02 -14.29 -4.74
N PHE A 456 -12.20 -15.30 -4.98
CA PHE A 456 -11.14 -15.32 -6.00
C PHE A 456 -11.40 -16.37 -7.09
N ALA A 457 -12.53 -17.07 -7.02
CA ALA A 457 -12.93 -18.06 -8.02
C ALA A 457 -13.53 -17.39 -9.27
N ASP A 458 -14.22 -16.26 -9.09
CA ASP A 458 -14.82 -15.48 -10.18
C ASP A 458 -14.95 -13.99 -9.79
N ALA A 459 -14.87 -13.08 -10.76
CA ALA A 459 -14.99 -11.64 -10.55
C ALA A 459 -15.56 -10.92 -11.78
N TRP A 460 -16.18 -9.76 -11.56
CA TRP A 460 -16.62 -8.91 -12.68
C TRP A 460 -15.44 -8.19 -13.32
N ARG A 461 -14.55 -7.62 -12.50
CA ARG A 461 -13.36 -6.91 -12.95
C ARG A 461 -12.24 -7.03 -11.92
N GLY A 462 -10.98 -7.11 -12.36
CA GLY A 462 -9.85 -7.23 -11.45
C GLY A 462 -9.62 -8.67 -10.98
N GLY A 463 -9.29 -8.87 -9.70
CA GLY A 463 -8.87 -10.17 -9.16
C GLY A 463 -9.83 -10.84 -8.18
N SER A 464 -10.88 -10.15 -7.76
CA SER A 464 -11.79 -10.63 -6.71
C SER A 464 -13.18 -10.02 -6.81
N SER A 465 -14.16 -10.66 -6.20
CA SER A 465 -15.52 -10.16 -5.95
C SER A 465 -15.90 -10.36 -4.48
N LEU A 466 -17.11 -9.97 -4.08
CA LEU A 466 -17.69 -10.32 -2.78
C LEU A 466 -18.69 -11.47 -2.94
N LEU A 467 -18.68 -12.42 -2.00
CA LEU A 467 -19.54 -13.60 -2.02
C LEU A 467 -20.30 -13.74 -0.70
N VAL A 468 -21.62 -13.95 -0.82
CA VAL A 468 -22.52 -14.31 0.28
C VAL A 468 -23.02 -15.73 0.07
N THR A 469 -22.78 -16.61 1.04
CA THR A 469 -23.20 -18.02 0.99
C THR A 469 -23.84 -18.48 2.28
N GLY A 470 -24.92 -19.25 2.18
CA GLY A 470 -25.59 -19.87 3.34
C GLY A 470 -27.10 -19.84 3.22
N ALA A 471 -27.78 -20.35 4.24
CA ALA A 471 -29.21 -20.14 4.39
C ALA A 471 -29.46 -18.67 4.77
N LEU A 472 -30.49 -18.06 4.17
CA LEU A 472 -31.05 -16.79 4.62
C LEU A 472 -32.50 -17.07 5.05
N ASP A 473 -32.67 -17.50 6.30
CA ASP A 473 -33.97 -17.75 6.93
C ASP A 473 -34.74 -16.45 7.25
N GLU A 474 -34.01 -15.35 7.43
CA GLU A 474 -34.53 -13.99 7.54
C GLU A 474 -33.83 -13.03 6.57
N PRO A 475 -34.46 -11.88 6.23
CA PRO A 475 -33.81 -10.86 5.41
C PRO A 475 -32.46 -10.43 6.00
N THR A 476 -31.41 -10.54 5.19
CA THR A 476 -30.04 -10.28 5.61
C THR A 476 -29.47 -9.07 4.90
N VAL A 477 -28.92 -8.13 5.67
CA VAL A 477 -28.26 -6.94 5.14
C VAL A 477 -26.76 -7.07 5.33
N VAL A 478 -26.00 -6.87 4.26
CA VAL A 478 -24.55 -6.70 4.30
C VAL A 478 -24.25 -5.21 4.17
N ASP A 479 -23.68 -4.61 5.22
CA ASP A 479 -23.19 -3.23 5.15
C ASP A 479 -21.95 -3.19 4.25
N LEU A 480 -21.93 -2.32 3.23
CA LEU A 480 -20.80 -2.23 2.29
C LEU A 480 -19.91 -1.02 2.59
N TYR A 481 -20.48 0.18 2.62
CA TYR A 481 -19.69 1.41 2.79
C TYR A 481 -20.37 2.39 3.73
N ALA A 482 -19.60 2.93 4.68
CA ALA A 482 -19.91 4.21 5.30
C ALA A 482 -19.39 5.32 4.38
N THR A 483 -20.22 6.32 4.10
CA THR A 483 -19.94 7.33 3.07
C THR A 483 -20.33 8.75 3.51
N ARG A 484 -19.95 9.75 2.72
CA ARG A 484 -20.42 11.15 2.78
C ARG A 484 -20.70 11.69 1.37
N LEU A 485 -21.29 10.86 0.51
CA LEU A 485 -21.49 11.23 -0.89
C LEU A 485 -22.60 12.27 -1.02
N PRO A 486 -22.36 13.46 -1.57
CA PRO A 486 -23.41 14.44 -1.79
C PRO A 486 -24.44 13.91 -2.78
N LEU A 487 -25.73 14.07 -2.48
CA LEU A 487 -26.81 13.69 -3.40
C LEU A 487 -27.17 14.86 -4.33
N THR A 488 -27.38 14.52 -5.60
CA THR A 488 -27.98 15.39 -6.60
C THR A 488 -29.25 14.75 -7.18
N GLU A 489 -30.01 15.49 -7.99
CA GLU A 489 -31.20 14.96 -8.66
C GLU A 489 -30.88 13.84 -9.68
N THR A 490 -29.61 13.76 -10.11
CA THR A 490 -29.13 12.80 -11.11
C THR A 490 -28.35 11.63 -10.51
N THR A 491 -28.17 11.59 -9.18
CA THR A 491 -27.37 10.54 -8.56
C THR A 491 -28.00 9.15 -8.74
N VAL A 492 -27.20 8.23 -9.28
CA VAL A 492 -27.52 6.83 -9.53
C VAL A 492 -26.53 5.94 -8.78
N VAL A 493 -27.05 4.86 -8.19
CA VAL A 493 -26.25 3.75 -7.69
C VAL A 493 -26.39 2.57 -8.64
N GLU A 494 -25.27 1.99 -9.04
CA GLU A 494 -25.20 0.78 -9.84
C GLU A 494 -24.65 -0.36 -8.99
N LEU A 495 -25.30 -1.53 -9.01
CA LEU A 495 -24.76 -2.77 -8.46
C LEU A 495 -24.59 -3.80 -9.58
N THR A 496 -23.38 -4.35 -9.71
CA THR A 496 -23.10 -5.49 -10.59
C THR A 496 -23.10 -6.77 -9.77
N HIS A 497 -24.07 -7.65 -9.99
CA HIS A 497 -24.23 -8.86 -9.19
C HIS A 497 -24.74 -10.05 -10.00
N ARG A 498 -24.71 -11.24 -9.39
CA ARG A 498 -25.23 -12.49 -9.94
C ARG A 498 -25.65 -13.43 -8.81
N THR A 499 -26.65 -14.26 -9.06
CA THR A 499 -27.01 -15.39 -8.20
C THR A 499 -26.52 -16.68 -8.84
N ASP A 500 -25.57 -17.38 -8.21
CA ASP A 500 -25.00 -18.63 -8.71
C ASP A 500 -25.84 -19.85 -8.28
N ALA A 501 -26.51 -19.77 -7.12
CA ALA A 501 -27.39 -20.82 -6.58
C ALA A 501 -28.45 -20.24 -5.64
N GLY A 502 -29.59 -20.93 -5.56
CA GLY A 502 -30.78 -20.45 -4.85
C GLY A 502 -31.50 -19.33 -5.61
N ALA A 503 -32.55 -18.78 -5.02
CA ALA A 503 -33.26 -17.60 -5.52
C ALA A 503 -33.31 -16.53 -4.43
N VAL A 504 -33.06 -15.28 -4.81
CA VAL A 504 -32.94 -14.15 -3.88
C VAL A 504 -33.54 -12.88 -4.47
N THR A 505 -34.33 -12.19 -3.67
CA THR A 505 -34.71 -10.80 -3.90
C THR A 505 -33.59 -9.90 -3.39
N VAL A 506 -33.13 -8.98 -4.24
CA VAL A 506 -32.03 -8.07 -3.94
C VAL A 506 -32.58 -6.66 -3.84
N GLU A 507 -32.25 -5.96 -2.76
CA GLU A 507 -32.58 -4.54 -2.58
C GLU A 507 -31.30 -3.77 -2.24
N LEU A 508 -31.13 -2.60 -2.84
CA LEU A 508 -30.13 -1.63 -2.42
C LEU A 508 -30.56 -1.00 -1.10
N ALA A 509 -29.66 -0.96 -0.12
CA ALA A 509 -29.87 -0.29 1.15
C ALA A 509 -29.14 1.06 1.15
N VAL A 510 -29.86 2.17 1.30
CA VAL A 510 -29.28 3.53 1.32
C VAL A 510 -29.72 4.28 2.57
N ALA A 511 -28.80 4.80 3.35
CA ALA A 511 -29.11 5.68 4.48
C ALA A 511 -28.53 7.08 4.23
N THR A 512 -29.30 8.13 4.53
CA THR A 512 -28.87 9.54 4.43
C THR A 512 -28.51 10.16 5.78
N ALA A 513 -28.39 9.32 6.81
CA ALA A 513 -27.94 9.69 8.15
C ALA A 513 -27.16 8.54 8.78
N ASP A 514 -26.30 8.86 9.74
CA ASP A 514 -25.65 7.87 10.58
C ASP A 514 -26.66 7.27 11.59
N PRO A 515 -26.44 6.06 12.11
CA PRO A 515 -27.23 5.55 13.23
C PRO A 515 -27.04 6.38 14.51
N ASP A 516 -28.07 6.45 15.35
CA ASP A 516 -28.06 7.26 16.58
C ASP A 516 -27.09 6.75 17.65
N THR A 517 -26.76 5.46 17.64
CA THR A 517 -25.88 4.83 18.63
C THR A 517 -24.87 3.89 17.97
N PRO A 518 -23.67 3.70 18.57
CA PRO A 518 -22.69 2.75 18.06
C PRO A 518 -23.25 1.33 17.90
N GLY A 519 -22.99 0.70 16.76
CA GLY A 519 -23.46 -0.64 16.40
C GLY A 519 -24.92 -0.77 15.97
N ALA A 520 -25.73 0.28 16.11
CA ALA A 520 -27.09 0.27 15.58
C ALA A 520 -27.10 0.21 14.05
N THR A 521 -28.20 -0.28 13.50
CA THR A 521 -28.45 -0.35 12.05
C THR A 521 -28.64 1.06 11.49
N PRO A 522 -27.93 1.45 10.41
CA PRO A 522 -28.22 2.70 9.72
C PRO A 522 -29.71 2.76 9.31
N PRO A 523 -30.31 3.97 9.27
CA PRO A 523 -31.71 4.15 8.89
C PRO A 523 -31.89 3.96 7.37
N TYR A 524 -31.82 2.71 6.92
CA TYR A 524 -31.85 2.35 5.51
C TYR A 524 -33.23 2.55 4.88
N THR A 525 -33.23 3.13 3.69
CA THR A 525 -34.28 3.01 2.68
C THR A 525 -33.92 1.86 1.75
N TRP A 526 -34.91 1.00 1.46
CA TRP A 526 -34.74 -0.18 0.60
C TRP A 526 -35.26 0.14 -0.80
N LEU A 527 -34.42 -0.08 -1.80
CA LEU A 527 -34.75 0.17 -3.20
C LEU A 527 -34.60 -1.15 -3.97
N PRO A 528 -35.68 -1.69 -4.55
CA PRO A 528 -35.63 -2.99 -5.20
C PRO A 528 -34.70 -2.96 -6.41
N LEU A 529 -33.93 -4.03 -6.56
CA LEU A 529 -33.08 -4.27 -7.71
C LEU A 529 -33.65 -5.44 -8.50
N GLU A 530 -33.62 -5.31 -9.80
CA GLU A 530 -33.85 -6.45 -10.67
C GLU A 530 -32.72 -7.49 -10.47
N SER A 531 -33.08 -8.78 -10.47
CA SER A 531 -32.17 -9.92 -10.41
C SER A 531 -32.35 -10.83 -11.63
N GLY A 532 -31.34 -11.64 -11.99
CA GLY A 532 -31.37 -12.46 -13.20
C GLY A 532 -30.14 -13.35 -13.36
N ASP A 533 -30.12 -14.14 -14.43
CA ASP A 533 -29.03 -15.07 -14.74
C ASP A 533 -27.78 -14.33 -15.25
N GLY A 534 -26.59 -14.78 -14.83
CA GLY A 534 -25.34 -14.16 -15.27
C GLY A 534 -25.00 -12.85 -14.56
N TRP A 535 -23.86 -12.25 -14.94
CA TRP A 535 -23.48 -10.94 -14.43
C TRP A 535 -24.43 -9.88 -14.96
N ARG A 536 -25.04 -9.11 -14.05
CA ARG A 536 -25.95 -8.01 -14.40
C ARG A 536 -25.61 -6.76 -13.62
N THR A 537 -25.70 -5.61 -14.27
CA THR A 537 -25.60 -4.30 -13.62
C THR A 537 -26.98 -3.68 -13.52
N SER A 538 -27.49 -3.55 -12.30
CA SER A 538 -28.77 -2.90 -12.00
C SER A 538 -28.50 -1.47 -11.54
N ALA A 539 -29.20 -0.49 -12.12
CA ALA A 539 -29.03 0.94 -11.83
C ALA A 539 -30.29 1.51 -11.17
N VAL A 540 -30.12 2.22 -10.05
CA VAL A 540 -31.20 2.83 -9.27
C VAL A 540 -30.91 4.30 -9.05
N ALA A 541 -31.84 5.16 -9.52
CA ALA A 541 -31.79 6.58 -9.22
C ALA A 541 -32.27 6.84 -7.79
N LEU A 542 -31.53 7.65 -7.02
CA LEU A 542 -31.86 7.97 -5.63
C LEU A 542 -32.91 9.08 -5.50
N ARG A 543 -33.93 9.05 -6.37
CA ARG A 543 -34.98 10.08 -6.44
C ARG A 543 -35.74 10.17 -5.11
N GLY A 544 -35.91 11.40 -4.62
CA GLY A 544 -36.63 11.66 -3.36
C GLY A 544 -35.76 11.59 -2.11
N LEU A 545 -34.50 11.15 -2.21
CA LEU A 545 -33.51 11.32 -1.15
C LEU A 545 -32.82 12.69 -1.29
N SER A 546 -32.35 13.25 -0.19
CA SER A 546 -31.67 14.55 -0.16
C SER A 546 -30.55 14.56 0.90
N GLY A 547 -29.67 15.56 0.83
CA GLY A 547 -28.49 15.65 1.71
C GLY A 547 -27.33 14.83 1.15
N SER A 548 -26.75 13.96 1.98
CA SER A 548 -25.65 13.07 1.58
C SER A 548 -26.03 11.62 1.87
N VAL A 549 -25.49 10.68 1.10
CA VAL A 549 -25.48 9.26 1.48
C VAL A 549 -24.46 9.07 2.59
N HIS A 550 -24.89 8.40 3.66
CA HIS A 550 -24.11 8.10 4.85
C HIS A 550 -23.74 6.61 4.95
N ALA A 551 -24.58 5.73 4.42
CA ALA A 551 -24.29 4.30 4.34
C ALA A 551 -24.93 3.67 3.10
N ILE A 552 -24.21 2.71 2.52
CA ILE A 552 -24.69 1.85 1.44
C ILE A 552 -24.50 0.40 1.84
N GLY A 553 -25.52 -0.42 1.63
CA GLY A 553 -25.49 -1.87 1.82
C GLY A 553 -26.35 -2.58 0.79
N VAL A 554 -26.45 -3.91 0.94
CA VAL A 554 -27.35 -4.74 0.14
C VAL A 554 -28.19 -5.61 1.07
N ARG A 555 -29.50 -5.64 0.82
CA ARG A 555 -30.43 -6.53 1.52
C ARG A 555 -30.79 -7.69 0.60
N LEU A 556 -30.68 -8.90 1.14
CA LEU A 556 -30.92 -10.16 0.47
C LEU A 556 -32.04 -10.89 1.20
N THR A 557 -33.09 -11.27 0.48
CA THR A 557 -34.17 -12.10 1.00
C THR A 557 -34.26 -13.35 0.14
N ALA A 558 -33.88 -14.51 0.70
CA ALA A 558 -33.97 -15.77 -0.04
C ALA A 558 -35.44 -16.13 -0.28
N THR A 559 -35.73 -16.57 -1.50
CA THR A 559 -37.04 -17.11 -1.87
C THR A 559 -36.98 -18.62 -2.09
N GLU A 560 -35.80 -19.16 -2.42
CA GLU A 560 -35.57 -20.61 -2.57
C GLU A 560 -34.15 -21.02 -2.18
N GLY A 561 -34.04 -22.05 -1.33
CA GLY A 561 -32.78 -22.73 -1.02
C GLY A 561 -31.72 -21.88 -0.31
N PRO A 562 -30.59 -22.48 0.08
CA PRO A 562 -29.40 -21.72 0.46
C PRO A 562 -28.89 -20.93 -0.76
N VAL A 563 -28.43 -19.72 -0.52
CA VAL A 563 -27.99 -18.83 -1.60
C VAL A 563 -26.49 -18.93 -1.81
N ARG A 564 -26.08 -18.69 -3.06
CA ARG A 564 -24.73 -18.29 -3.43
C ARG A 564 -24.86 -17.03 -4.27
N TRP A 565 -24.78 -15.88 -3.63
CA TRP A 565 -24.95 -14.57 -4.27
C TRP A 565 -23.63 -13.82 -4.33
N ARG A 566 -23.33 -13.24 -5.48
CA ARG A 566 -22.05 -12.61 -5.78
C ARG A 566 -22.23 -11.16 -6.18
N LEU A 567 -21.41 -10.29 -5.60
CA LEU A 567 -21.33 -8.87 -5.92
C LEU A 567 -19.97 -8.56 -6.56
N GLY A 568 -20.01 -8.15 -7.82
CA GLY A 568 -18.82 -7.85 -8.63
C GLY A 568 -18.50 -6.36 -8.73
N GLY A 569 -19.44 -5.48 -8.37
CA GLY A 569 -19.16 -4.06 -8.33
C GLY A 569 -20.28 -3.22 -7.75
N ILE A 570 -19.89 -2.04 -7.28
CA ILE A 570 -20.77 -0.93 -6.91
C ILE A 570 -20.22 0.35 -7.54
N ALA A 571 -21.10 1.21 -8.04
CA ALA A 571 -20.76 2.57 -8.43
C ALA A 571 -21.84 3.56 -7.97
N VAL A 572 -21.42 4.77 -7.63
CA VAL A 572 -22.29 5.92 -7.33
C VAL A 572 -21.80 7.09 -8.17
N ARG A 573 -22.69 7.65 -8.99
CA ARG A 573 -22.35 8.69 -9.96
C ARG A 573 -23.54 9.56 -10.29
N ASP A 574 -23.26 10.76 -10.77
CA ASP A 574 -24.24 11.58 -11.49
C ASP A 574 -24.19 11.26 -12.99
N GLU A 575 -23.00 11.33 -13.58
CA GLU A 575 -22.76 11.07 -14.99
C GLU A 575 -21.59 10.08 -15.20
N PRO A 576 -21.62 9.26 -16.26
CA PRO A 576 -20.44 8.50 -16.65
C PRO A 576 -19.35 9.45 -17.16
N ARG A 577 -18.12 9.28 -16.68
CA ARG A 577 -16.94 10.02 -17.15
C ARG A 577 -15.89 9.03 -17.65
N THR A 578 -15.38 9.24 -18.85
CA THR A 578 -14.26 8.45 -19.41
C THR A 578 -13.04 9.35 -19.50
N PRO A 579 -11.87 8.93 -18.96
CA PRO A 579 -10.66 9.74 -19.05
C PRO A 579 -10.14 9.83 -20.49
N ALA A 580 -9.43 10.91 -20.81
CA ALA A 580 -8.66 11.01 -22.04
C ALA A 580 -7.58 9.92 -22.13
N ALA A 581 -7.19 9.57 -23.36
CA ALA A 581 -6.09 8.64 -23.58
C ALA A 581 -4.75 9.25 -23.13
N PRO A 582 -3.83 8.46 -22.55
CA PRO A 582 -2.45 8.92 -22.32
C PRO A 582 -1.76 9.15 -23.66
N THR A 583 -0.57 9.77 -23.64
CA THR A 583 0.19 10.02 -24.87
C THR A 583 1.65 9.57 -24.73
N GLY A 584 2.41 9.57 -25.82
CA GLY A 584 3.86 9.34 -25.74
C GLY A 584 4.30 7.94 -25.25
N LEU A 585 3.42 6.92 -25.35
CA LEU A 585 3.77 5.54 -24.98
C LEU A 585 4.99 5.05 -25.78
N ARG A 586 6.02 4.62 -25.06
CA ARG A 586 7.30 4.19 -25.63
C ARG A 586 7.96 3.12 -24.78
N ILE A 587 8.80 2.31 -25.43
CA ILE A 587 9.70 1.37 -24.76
C ILE A 587 11.02 2.11 -24.49
N THR A 588 11.38 2.25 -23.21
CA THR A 588 12.59 2.96 -22.76
C THR A 588 13.77 2.02 -22.50
N GLY A 589 13.53 0.71 -22.41
CA GLY A 589 14.56 -0.31 -22.29
C GLY A 589 14.01 -1.70 -22.61
N ALA A 590 14.85 -2.57 -23.17
CA ALA A 590 14.48 -3.94 -23.52
C ALA A 590 15.68 -4.90 -23.45
N ALA A 591 15.56 -6.02 -22.73
CA ALA A 591 16.53 -7.13 -22.78
C ALA A 591 15.89 -8.47 -22.41
N GLY A 592 16.15 -9.52 -23.19
CA GLY A 592 15.80 -10.89 -22.81
C GLY A 592 14.31 -11.13 -22.52
N GLY A 593 13.41 -10.32 -23.09
CA GLY A 593 11.98 -10.36 -22.82
C GLY A 593 11.48 -9.34 -21.79
N ASP A 594 12.39 -8.72 -21.03
CA ASP A 594 12.05 -7.64 -20.12
C ASP A 594 11.86 -6.33 -20.89
N LEU A 595 10.79 -5.60 -20.61
CA LEU A 595 10.49 -4.30 -21.22
C LEU A 595 10.23 -3.24 -20.14
N ARG A 596 10.83 -2.08 -20.32
CA ARG A 596 10.50 -0.85 -19.59
C ARG A 596 9.65 0.03 -20.49
N LEU A 597 8.47 0.40 -20.03
CA LEU A 597 7.56 1.29 -20.74
C LEU A 597 7.38 2.58 -19.95
N ALA A 598 7.22 3.68 -20.67
CA ALA A 598 6.87 4.98 -20.11
C ALA A 598 5.91 5.71 -21.05
N TRP A 599 5.11 6.60 -20.49
CA TRP A 599 4.17 7.45 -21.22
C TRP A 599 3.98 8.79 -20.51
N ASP A 600 3.31 9.70 -21.19
CA ASP A 600 2.86 10.95 -20.60
C ASP A 600 1.45 10.74 -20.05
N ALA A 601 1.25 11.09 -18.78
CA ALA A 601 -0.01 10.90 -18.08
C ALA A 601 -1.17 11.64 -18.79
N ALA A 602 -2.37 11.09 -18.70
CA ALA A 602 -3.56 11.77 -19.21
C ALA A 602 -3.86 13.03 -18.36
N ALA A 603 -4.56 13.99 -18.96
CA ALA A 603 -4.90 15.26 -18.29
C ALA A 603 -6.06 15.16 -17.28
N ASP A 604 -6.88 14.10 -17.39
CA ASP A 604 -8.02 13.84 -16.51
C ASP A 604 -7.64 13.10 -15.23
N ASP A 605 -8.58 13.01 -14.30
CA ASP A 605 -8.47 12.15 -13.11
C ASP A 605 -8.39 10.67 -13.54
N VAL A 606 -7.17 10.13 -13.53
CA VAL A 606 -6.90 8.71 -13.83
C VAL A 606 -6.78 7.93 -12.53
N ARG A 607 -7.56 6.86 -12.42
CA ARG A 607 -7.48 5.92 -11.29
C ARG A 607 -6.26 5.00 -11.44
N GLN A 608 -6.04 4.48 -12.65
CA GLN A 608 -4.92 3.62 -13.01
C GLN A 608 -4.78 3.52 -14.53
N TYR A 609 -3.66 2.96 -15.00
CA TYR A 609 -3.46 2.52 -16.37
C TYR A 609 -3.48 0.99 -16.45
N THR A 610 -3.97 0.47 -17.57
CA THR A 610 -3.94 -0.98 -17.86
C THR A 610 -3.18 -1.23 -19.17
N LEU A 611 -2.41 -2.32 -19.19
CA LEU A 611 -1.57 -2.70 -20.31
C LEU A 611 -1.96 -4.11 -20.80
N HIS A 612 -2.19 -4.22 -22.10
CA HIS A 612 -2.57 -5.47 -22.75
C HIS A 612 -1.64 -5.80 -23.92
N ARG A 613 -1.44 -7.10 -24.19
CA ARG A 613 -0.90 -7.59 -25.47
C ARG A 613 -2.08 -7.90 -26.40
N VAL A 614 -2.01 -7.43 -27.63
CA VAL A 614 -2.95 -7.82 -28.69
C VAL A 614 -2.40 -9.06 -29.37
N LEU A 615 -3.15 -10.17 -29.33
CA LEU A 615 -2.77 -11.44 -29.94
C LEU A 615 -3.14 -11.50 -31.43
N SER A 616 -2.63 -12.51 -32.14
CA SER A 616 -2.82 -12.70 -33.58
C SER A 616 -4.30 -12.88 -33.98
N ASP A 617 -5.13 -13.40 -33.08
CA ASP A 617 -6.58 -13.55 -33.25
C ASP A 617 -7.38 -12.28 -32.92
N GLY A 618 -6.70 -11.19 -32.54
CA GLY A 618 -7.29 -9.92 -32.15
C GLY A 618 -7.76 -9.86 -30.70
N SER A 619 -7.64 -10.96 -29.94
CA SER A 619 -7.94 -10.96 -28.51
C SER A 619 -6.89 -10.16 -27.72
N ARG A 620 -7.31 -9.62 -26.57
CA ARG A 620 -6.45 -8.84 -25.68
C ARG A 620 -6.13 -9.67 -24.44
N ARG A 621 -4.84 -9.82 -24.14
CA ARG A 621 -4.38 -10.43 -22.89
C ARG A 621 -3.91 -9.34 -21.93
N PHE A 622 -4.47 -9.31 -20.73
CA PHE A 622 -4.01 -8.41 -19.68
C PHE A 622 -2.60 -8.78 -19.23
N LEU A 623 -1.70 -7.78 -19.19
CA LEU A 623 -0.32 -7.95 -18.74
C LEU A 623 -0.08 -7.35 -17.35
N GLY A 624 -0.82 -6.29 -17.00
CA GLY A 624 -0.65 -5.59 -15.75
C GLY A 624 -1.34 -4.22 -15.76
N GLY A 625 -1.31 -3.57 -14.60
CA GLY A 625 -1.77 -2.21 -14.45
C GLY A 625 -0.96 -1.50 -13.36
N THR A 626 -1.00 -0.17 -13.37
CA THR A 626 -0.26 0.67 -12.41
C THR A 626 -0.90 2.05 -12.29
N CYS A 627 -0.67 2.77 -11.20
CA CYS A 627 -1.03 4.20 -11.12
C CYS A 627 0.06 5.10 -11.72
N GLN A 628 1.27 4.57 -11.91
CA GLN A 628 2.43 5.30 -12.40
C GLN A 628 2.35 5.55 -13.91
N ALA A 629 3.15 6.49 -14.40
CA ALA A 629 3.33 6.73 -15.84
C ALA A 629 4.46 5.90 -16.48
N ALA A 630 4.85 4.81 -15.81
CA ALA A 630 5.83 3.85 -16.29
C ALA A 630 5.46 2.45 -15.80
N PHE A 631 5.82 1.41 -16.57
CA PHE A 631 5.56 0.02 -16.19
C PHE A 631 6.67 -0.94 -16.63
N PHE A 632 7.03 -1.88 -15.76
CA PHE A 632 7.97 -2.95 -16.07
C PHE A 632 7.24 -4.25 -16.42
N LEU A 633 7.54 -4.81 -17.59
CA LEU A 633 7.11 -6.14 -17.99
C LEU A 633 8.30 -7.10 -17.89
N ALA A 634 8.11 -8.23 -17.21
CA ALA A 634 9.14 -9.23 -17.02
C ALA A 634 8.95 -10.41 -17.98
N GLY A 635 10.04 -10.87 -18.58
CA GLY A 635 10.17 -12.20 -19.19
C GLY A 635 9.17 -12.51 -20.31
N LEU A 636 8.79 -11.52 -21.13
CA LEU A 636 7.90 -11.78 -22.25
C LEU A 636 8.62 -12.59 -23.34
N ALA A 637 7.86 -13.48 -24.00
CA ALA A 637 8.34 -14.27 -25.13
C ALA A 637 7.46 -14.05 -26.37
N PRO A 638 8.01 -14.25 -27.59
CA PRO A 638 7.21 -14.40 -28.80
C PRO A 638 6.18 -15.51 -28.60
N GLU A 639 4.94 -15.27 -29.02
CA GLU A 639 3.89 -16.29 -29.01
C GLU A 639 3.57 -16.69 -30.46
N GLN A 640 3.47 -18.00 -30.71
CA GLN A 640 3.28 -18.53 -32.07
C GLN A 640 4.41 -18.06 -33.02
N ASP A 641 4.07 -17.59 -34.23
CA ASP A 641 5.00 -17.05 -35.23
C ASP A 641 5.13 -15.51 -35.16
N GLU A 642 4.79 -14.90 -34.01
CA GLU A 642 4.78 -13.46 -33.86
C GLU A 642 6.19 -12.87 -33.97
N ARG A 643 6.43 -12.00 -34.97
CA ARG A 643 7.69 -11.25 -35.13
C ARG A 643 7.69 -9.95 -34.33
N THR A 644 6.52 -9.45 -33.99
CA THR A 644 6.33 -8.18 -33.29
C THR A 644 5.18 -8.27 -32.31
N ALA A 645 5.41 -7.91 -31.05
CA ALA A 645 4.36 -7.78 -30.05
C ALA A 645 3.75 -6.38 -30.07
N ARG A 646 2.41 -6.29 -30.16
CA ARG A 646 1.67 -5.04 -30.04
C ARG A 646 1.08 -4.91 -28.63
N PHE A 647 1.40 -3.79 -27.98
CA PHE A 647 0.87 -3.45 -26.67
C PHE A 647 -0.15 -2.32 -26.76
N GLU A 648 -1.23 -2.42 -26.00
CA GLU A 648 -2.24 -1.37 -25.81
C GLU A 648 -2.21 -0.88 -24.37
N LEU A 649 -2.07 0.43 -24.19
CA LEU A 649 -2.20 1.13 -22.91
C LEU A 649 -3.52 1.91 -22.91
N ARG A 650 -4.26 1.85 -21.79
CA ARG A 650 -5.45 2.68 -21.57
C ARG A 650 -5.37 3.37 -20.22
N ALA A 651 -5.90 4.59 -20.14
CA ALA A 651 -6.24 5.22 -18.87
C ALA A 651 -7.60 4.68 -18.41
N VAL A 652 -7.74 4.43 -17.12
CA VAL A 652 -8.97 3.96 -16.48
C VAL A 652 -9.39 4.96 -15.40
N GLY A 653 -10.64 5.43 -15.48
CA GLY A 653 -11.21 6.37 -14.51
C GLY A 653 -11.74 5.69 -13.25
N GLU A 654 -12.22 6.47 -12.28
CA GLU A 654 -12.77 5.94 -11.02
C GLU A 654 -13.95 4.98 -11.26
N LEU A 655 -14.78 5.22 -12.29
CA LEU A 655 -15.90 4.36 -12.69
C LEU A 655 -15.49 3.15 -13.56
N TYR A 656 -14.20 2.86 -13.69
CA TYR A 656 -13.64 1.80 -14.54
C TYR A 656 -13.94 1.91 -16.04
N THR A 657 -14.44 3.06 -16.49
CA THR A 657 -14.43 3.45 -17.90
C THR A 657 -12.99 3.59 -18.39
N ALA A 658 -12.73 3.14 -19.61
CA ALA A 658 -11.39 3.13 -20.19
C ALA A 658 -11.33 4.05 -21.41
N SER A 659 -10.22 4.79 -21.53
CA SER A 659 -9.94 5.62 -22.69
C SER A 659 -9.81 4.79 -23.97
N ASP A 660 -9.75 5.49 -25.11
CA ASP A 660 -9.16 4.93 -26.33
C ASP A 660 -7.72 4.45 -26.06
N PRO A 661 -7.27 3.38 -26.73
CA PRO A 661 -5.94 2.84 -26.50
C PRO A 661 -4.87 3.67 -27.20
N VAL A 662 -3.69 3.77 -26.58
CA VAL A 662 -2.45 4.10 -27.29
C VAL A 662 -1.58 2.86 -27.41
N THR A 663 -0.85 2.75 -28.52
CA THR A 663 -0.15 1.51 -28.85
C THR A 663 1.33 1.71 -29.05
N VAL A 664 2.11 0.68 -28.70
CA VAL A 664 3.52 0.56 -29.06
C VAL A 664 3.81 -0.86 -29.51
N THR A 665 4.78 -1.01 -30.41
CA THR A 665 5.18 -2.30 -30.95
C THR A 665 6.62 -2.61 -30.54
N HIS A 666 6.86 -3.83 -30.04
CA HIS A 666 8.18 -4.38 -29.81
C HIS A 666 8.52 -5.40 -30.90
N THR A 667 9.74 -5.38 -31.42
CA THR A 667 10.25 -6.40 -32.34
C THR A 667 11.22 -7.29 -31.56
N TRP A 668 11.00 -8.61 -31.62
CA TRP A 668 11.74 -9.62 -30.87
C TRP A 668 13.20 -9.76 -31.27
#